data_AF-A0AAD8XV71-F1
#
_entry.id   AF-A0AAD8XV71-F1
#
_cell.length_a   1.000
_cell.length_b   1.000
_cell.length_c   1.000
_cell.angle_alpha   90.00
_cell.angle_beta   90.00
_cell.angle_gamma   90.00
#
_symmetry.space_group_name_H-M   'P 1'
#
loop_
_entity.id
_entity.type
_entity.pdbx_description
1 polymer ?
#
loop_
_entity_poly.entity_id
_entity_poly.type
_entity_poly.pdbx_seq_one_letter_code
_entity_poly.pdbx_strand_id
1 'polypeptide(L)'
;LALALRTKLHNSWYNNATASSSVGYSLKNTCTMNEYKFVTPCRHEGTIKPVKSAGKHAGKWFCRVKGPKVDALGMNVKTLYTAPFIGAAKASIAKFLCITVATVEVTASASGAQVMSTPIAQQKAASNEFDLGDDAELANFDLDAAISSATKQSPPNKDHGRKQALPPQYPMSNYKSSTQDAACSKDSGDLRKELENLRREKDRFNREVGLVKQEAEHIRQENERMTKETEEAKEEKARLKGQIRAIREEHEMLQSDLNTAKQRRDEAEKEKHEAEIEELHVERSKLKGQIRALQEQRNELKSDVKSAVQKNEDATKEKYEKELKELCTEKSKLKGQIRALQEQSDQLKIDVQSATQKKDYAEKESRAALVKKEEYEKEAKTVKKALESHRVELGSLAKKQEAASKATLGESQPPTKKQKIGKQVKVGTIFKSMKVAELKEEAVARGIDVKELTRINKDSLLEMLVVGSPCIIKTDAWDEVVSLRKTFAEERQKAEQLERQRRQKAAQLERQRQEEIYRKEEQRRREQEKKRQEQREKDRAEEISKQGEFHSLSVPKKVHGCKLAFTKDLLFHGTPRSYNARCTECRSRFNIEYTCEGCDYDICNECFKQKTMTASEKKADAKRKAAEEKERQKAAAERRRLQEEEDEKHRKKWDPKTHFAENIISPSDKNKDPDGNKSKGFTVWCSDGYGNDGWHSYEGSPTKEFDTTYATKKEANERARYLFQWKNPWGWEQKNSSIMCMDQQTSQQKKAWSHIRSLRMIVRLGPLQSSQMQLSHTWTTQRGHVTIMTVKLKQHRAAIVIPASTNDEQLFHLGQVNIC
;
A
#
# COMPACT_ATOMS: atom_id res chain seq x y z
N LEU A 1 -35.51 36.69 1.02
CA LEU A 1 -34.45 37.11 1.97
C LEU A 1 -33.33 36.07 2.15
N ALA A 2 -33.61 34.79 2.39
CA ALA A 2 -32.57 33.74 2.49
C ALA A 2 -31.83 33.43 1.16
N LEU A 3 -32.47 33.62 0.00
CA LEU A 3 -31.79 33.49 -1.30
C LEU A 3 -30.87 34.68 -1.65
N ALA A 4 -31.17 35.88 -1.16
CA ALA A 4 -30.40 37.09 -1.45
C ALA A 4 -29.07 37.17 -0.67
N LEU A 5 -28.97 36.42 0.43
CA LEU A 5 -27.73 36.30 1.21
C LEU A 5 -26.73 35.30 0.60
N ARG A 6 -27.19 34.39 -0.26
CA ARG A 6 -26.32 33.36 -0.87
C ARG A 6 -25.55 33.89 -2.08
N THR A 7 -26.14 34.82 -2.84
CA THR A 7 -25.51 35.42 -4.02
C THR A 7 -24.46 36.48 -3.69
N LYS A 8 -24.52 37.12 -2.51
CA LYS A 8 -23.48 38.08 -2.07
C LYS A 8 -22.20 37.42 -1.55
N LEU A 9 -22.25 36.16 -1.10
CA LEU A 9 -21.07 35.43 -0.60
C LEU A 9 -20.25 34.76 -1.72
N HIS A 10 -20.87 34.43 -2.86
CA HIS A 10 -20.18 33.73 -3.95
C HIS A 10 -19.32 34.66 -4.83
N ASN A 11 -19.70 35.94 -4.96
CA ASN A 11 -18.97 36.89 -5.82
C ASN A 11 -17.72 37.51 -5.16
N SER A 12 -17.47 37.29 -3.87
CA SER A 12 -16.27 37.82 -3.18
C SER A 12 -15.04 36.92 -3.32
N TRP A 13 -15.19 35.69 -3.80
CA TRP A 13 -14.09 34.71 -3.85
C TRP A 13 -13.36 34.61 -5.19
N TYR A 14 -13.90 35.20 -6.27
CA TYR A 14 -13.37 35.00 -7.62
C TYR A 14 -12.43 36.10 -8.17
N ASN A 15 -12.22 37.20 -7.44
CA ASN A 15 -11.44 38.35 -7.95
C ASN A 15 -9.99 38.45 -7.45
N ASN A 16 -9.38 37.39 -6.91
CA ASN A 16 -8.05 37.49 -6.28
C ASN A 16 -6.98 36.53 -6.83
N ALA A 17 -7.16 35.96 -8.03
CA ALA A 17 -6.17 35.07 -8.63
C ALA A 17 -5.99 35.34 -10.12
N THR A 18 -5.27 36.41 -10.48
CA THR A 18 -4.60 36.56 -11.79
C THR A 18 -3.68 37.79 -11.76
N ALA A 19 -2.44 37.62 -11.28
CA ALA A 19 -1.30 38.46 -11.63
C ALA A 19 0.00 37.89 -11.04
N SER A 20 0.79 37.16 -11.83
CA SER A 20 2.25 37.11 -11.66
C SER A 20 2.89 36.51 -12.92
N SER A 21 3.33 37.37 -13.83
CA SER A 21 4.41 37.08 -14.78
C SER A 21 5.70 37.63 -14.15
N SER A 22 6.77 36.83 -14.14
CA SER A 22 8.07 37.26 -13.62
C SER A 22 9.11 37.31 -14.74
N VAL A 23 9.47 38.53 -15.13
CA VAL A 23 10.76 38.88 -15.74
C VAL A 23 11.78 39.03 -14.62
N GLY A 24 12.94 38.38 -14.77
CA GLY A 24 13.97 38.32 -13.75
C GLY A 24 14.87 39.55 -13.72
N TYR A 25 14.86 40.29 -12.61
CA TYR A 25 15.99 41.08 -12.14
C TYR A 25 16.16 40.98 -10.62
N SER A 26 17.41 40.83 -10.21
CA SER A 26 17.88 40.58 -8.84
C SER A 26 17.75 41.81 -7.94
N LEU A 27 16.82 41.77 -6.96
CA LEU A 27 16.79 42.68 -5.80
C LEU A 27 16.50 41.91 -4.51
N LYS A 28 17.24 42.24 -3.45
CA LYS A 28 17.19 41.64 -2.10
C LYS A 28 15.84 41.94 -1.43
N ASN A 29 14.85 41.06 -1.61
CA ASN A 29 13.57 41.15 -0.91
C ASN A 29 13.62 40.40 0.43
N THR A 30 13.46 41.13 1.53
CA THR A 30 13.12 40.57 2.84
C THR A 30 11.71 39.97 2.78
N CYS A 31 11.63 38.66 2.57
CA CYS A 31 10.36 37.92 2.52
C CYS A 31 9.66 38.04 3.88
N THR A 32 8.51 38.71 3.91
CA THR A 32 7.62 38.79 5.06
C THR A 32 7.07 37.40 5.36
N MET A 33 7.68 36.72 6.34
CA MET A 33 7.31 35.36 6.69
C MET A 33 5.95 35.35 7.41
N ASN A 34 4.95 34.74 6.77
CA ASN A 34 3.57 34.68 7.26
C ASN A 34 3.43 33.86 8.56
N GLU A 35 2.63 34.38 9.49
CA GLU A 35 2.16 33.66 10.67
C GLU A 35 0.92 32.84 10.31
N TYR A 36 0.90 31.56 10.67
CA TYR A 36 -0.25 30.70 10.46
C TYR A 36 -0.98 30.42 11.78
N LYS A 37 -2.30 30.36 11.74
CA LYS A 37 -3.14 29.89 12.84
C LYS A 37 -3.66 28.50 12.51
N PHE A 38 -3.90 27.67 13.53
CA PHE A 38 -4.55 26.38 13.34
C PHE A 38 -5.61 26.15 14.40
N VAL A 39 -6.61 25.35 14.04
CA VAL A 39 -7.66 24.85 14.92
C VAL A 39 -7.80 23.35 14.69
N THR A 40 -8.12 22.62 15.75
CA THR A 40 -8.31 21.16 15.71
C THR A 40 -9.71 20.77 16.20
N PRO A 41 -10.23 19.58 15.83
CA PRO A 41 -11.55 19.12 16.28
C PRO A 41 -11.68 19.02 17.80
N CYS A 42 -10.57 18.76 18.51
CA CYS A 42 -10.51 18.75 19.97
C CYS A 42 -10.40 20.15 20.60
N ARG A 43 -10.71 21.21 19.84
CA ARG A 43 -10.71 22.62 20.27
C ARG A 43 -9.36 23.15 20.77
N HIS A 44 -8.26 22.55 20.32
CA HIS A 44 -6.94 23.17 20.50
C HIS A 44 -6.71 24.16 19.37
N GLU A 45 -6.21 25.33 19.72
CA GLU A 45 -5.85 26.41 18.81
C GLU A 45 -4.39 26.78 18.99
N GLY A 46 -3.77 27.38 17.98
CA GLY A 46 -2.38 27.77 18.10
C GLY A 46 -1.83 28.55 16.93
N THR A 47 -0.57 28.95 17.06
CA THR A 47 0.14 29.70 16.04
C THR A 47 1.41 28.99 15.61
N ILE A 48 1.74 29.12 14.32
CA ILE A 48 2.94 28.59 13.70
C ILE A 48 3.72 29.77 13.12
N LYS A 49 4.96 29.94 13.57
CA LYS A 49 5.86 31.03 13.16
C LYS A 49 7.24 30.48 12.82
N PRO A 50 7.96 31.03 11.83
CA PRO A 50 9.36 30.73 11.69
C PRO A 50 10.15 31.28 12.88
N VAL A 51 11.15 30.53 13.34
CA VAL A 51 12.06 30.97 14.41
C VAL A 51 13.02 32.01 13.83
N LYS A 52 12.98 33.25 14.36
CA LYS A 52 13.81 34.38 13.91
C LYS A 52 15.24 34.39 14.50
N SER A 53 15.61 33.44 15.36
CA SER A 53 16.91 33.47 16.06
C SER A 53 17.98 32.64 15.35
N ALA A 54 19.24 33.09 15.45
CA ALA A 54 20.44 32.40 14.94
C ALA A 54 20.92 31.23 15.83
N GLY A 55 20.04 30.67 16.67
CA GLY A 55 20.39 29.63 17.65
C GLY A 55 20.17 28.19 17.14
N LYS A 56 20.17 27.22 18.05
CA LYS A 56 19.93 25.78 17.79
C LYS A 56 18.63 25.45 17.03
N HIS A 57 17.71 26.42 16.95
CA HIS A 57 16.43 26.31 16.27
C HIS A 57 16.31 27.23 15.03
N ALA A 58 17.41 27.81 14.56
CA ALA A 58 17.45 28.56 13.30
C ALA A 58 16.95 27.67 12.15
N GLY A 59 16.06 28.21 11.32
CA GLY A 59 15.46 27.44 10.21
C GLY A 59 14.40 26.41 10.62
N LYS A 60 13.94 26.40 11.88
CA LYS A 60 12.78 25.61 12.31
C LYS A 60 11.52 26.47 12.44
N TRP A 61 10.36 25.83 12.40
CA TRP A 61 9.08 26.46 12.71
C TRP A 61 8.72 26.24 14.17
N PHE A 62 8.30 27.31 14.84
CA PHE A 62 7.80 27.37 16.21
C PHE A 62 6.28 27.21 16.18
N CYS A 63 5.75 26.17 16.81
CA CYS A 63 4.31 25.93 16.96
C CYS A 63 3.92 26.07 18.43
N ARG A 64 2.98 26.96 18.75
CA ARG A 64 2.43 27.12 20.10
C ARG A 64 1.01 26.58 20.13
N VAL A 65 0.78 25.45 20.80
CA VAL A 65 -0.52 24.80 20.95
C VAL A 65 -1.13 25.21 22.29
N LYS A 66 -2.38 25.68 22.28
CA LYS A 66 -3.20 26.00 23.46
C LYS A 66 -4.50 25.18 23.40
N GLY A 67 -4.98 24.67 24.52
CA GLY A 67 -6.26 23.95 24.53
C GLY A 67 -6.91 23.83 25.90
N PRO A 68 -8.18 23.36 25.95
CA PRO A 68 -9.00 23.33 27.15
C PRO A 68 -8.68 22.16 28.10
N LYS A 69 -7.93 21.14 27.65
CA LYS A 69 -7.47 20.04 28.49
C LYS A 69 -5.97 20.22 28.78
N VAL A 70 -5.63 20.25 30.07
CA VAL A 70 -4.26 20.08 30.56
C VAL A 70 -3.72 18.76 30.03
N ASP A 71 -2.51 18.76 29.49
CA ASP A 71 -1.84 17.50 29.11
C ASP A 71 -1.54 16.64 30.36
N ALA A 72 -1.05 15.42 30.17
CA ALA A 72 -0.68 14.52 31.28
C ALA A 72 0.39 15.11 32.23
N LEU A 73 1.01 16.25 31.88
CA LEU A 73 2.00 16.98 32.67
C LEU A 73 1.43 18.28 33.27
N GLY A 74 0.11 18.52 33.15
CA GLY A 74 -0.55 19.69 33.74
C GLY A 74 -0.30 21.01 32.98
N MET A 75 0.17 20.98 31.73
CA MET A 75 0.43 22.20 30.95
C MET A 75 -0.69 22.49 29.94
N ASN A 76 -1.25 23.71 29.99
CA ASN A 76 -2.26 24.21 29.05
C ASN A 76 -1.66 24.80 27.75
N VAL A 77 -0.33 24.86 27.66
CA VAL A 77 0.41 25.43 26.52
C VAL A 77 1.65 24.60 26.25
N LYS A 78 1.84 24.13 25.01
CA LYS A 78 3.08 23.44 24.60
C LYS A 78 3.71 24.06 23.37
N THR A 79 5.03 24.11 23.37
CA THR A 79 5.85 24.60 22.26
C THR A 79 6.51 23.43 21.54
N LEU A 80 6.33 23.37 20.22
CA LEU A 80 6.95 22.37 19.34
C LEU A 80 7.85 23.09 18.32
N TYR A 81 9.00 22.47 18.00
CA TYR A 81 9.89 22.94 16.94
C TYR A 81 9.95 21.92 15.81
N THR A 82 9.63 22.34 14.59
CA THR A 82 9.45 21.45 13.44
C THR A 82 10.30 21.88 12.25
N ALA A 83 10.44 21.00 11.25
CA ALA A 83 11.10 21.35 9.98
C ALA A 83 10.34 22.50 9.27
N PRO A 84 11.01 23.30 8.41
CA PRO A 84 10.47 24.55 7.88
C PRO A 84 9.47 24.37 6.73
N PHE A 85 8.49 23.51 6.91
CA PHE A 85 7.35 23.38 5.99
C PHE A 85 6.09 22.99 6.76
N ILE A 86 4.94 23.45 6.25
CA ILE A 86 3.68 23.35 6.99
C ILE A 86 3.26 21.89 7.28
N GLY A 87 3.61 20.96 6.39
CA GLY A 87 3.35 19.52 6.58
C GLY A 87 4.02 18.95 7.84
N ALA A 88 5.27 19.32 8.13
CA ALA A 88 5.98 18.88 9.34
C ALA A 88 5.37 19.49 10.62
N ALA A 89 4.90 20.73 10.55
CA ALA A 89 4.16 21.37 11.62
C ALA A 89 2.84 20.64 11.91
N LYS A 90 2.03 20.36 10.88
CA LYS A 90 0.79 19.57 11.01
C LYS A 90 1.04 18.19 11.59
N ALA A 91 2.05 17.47 11.10
CA ALA A 91 2.39 16.13 11.59
C ALA A 91 2.80 16.12 13.07
N SER A 92 3.56 17.13 13.51
CA SER A 92 4.00 17.24 14.90
C SER A 92 2.86 17.63 15.84
N ILE A 93 1.96 18.52 15.40
CA ILE A 93 0.73 18.88 16.14
C ILE A 93 -0.19 17.65 16.26
N ALA A 94 -0.41 16.94 15.15
CA ALA A 94 -1.23 15.73 15.10
C ALA A 94 -0.69 14.63 16.03
N LYS A 95 0.62 14.39 16.00
CA LYS A 95 1.30 13.45 16.90
C LYS A 95 1.19 13.87 18.37
N PHE A 96 1.32 15.17 18.68
CA PHE A 96 1.20 15.66 20.06
C PHE A 96 -0.23 15.51 20.60
N LEU A 97 -1.24 15.73 19.77
CA LEU A 97 -2.66 15.67 20.16
C LEU A 97 -3.30 14.28 19.96
N CYS A 98 -2.54 13.29 19.48
CA CYS A 98 -3.03 11.96 19.11
C CYS A 98 -4.22 12.00 18.12
N ILE A 99 -4.14 12.88 17.12
CA ILE A 99 -5.13 13.03 16.02
C ILE A 99 -4.48 12.75 14.66
N THR A 100 -5.28 12.63 13.60
CA THR A 100 -4.76 12.44 12.23
C THR A 100 -4.33 13.76 11.61
N VAL A 101 -3.29 13.75 10.76
CA VAL A 101 -2.71 14.96 10.14
C VAL A 101 -3.75 15.74 9.32
N ALA A 102 -4.69 15.03 8.69
CA ALA A 102 -5.78 15.61 7.90
C ALA A 102 -6.72 16.51 8.72
N THR A 103 -6.81 16.30 10.03
CA THR A 103 -7.70 17.07 10.92
C THR A 103 -7.09 18.39 11.43
N VAL A 104 -5.83 18.69 11.09
CA VAL A 104 -5.20 19.96 11.46
C VAL A 104 -5.40 20.98 10.34
N GLU A 105 -6.41 21.83 10.51
CA GLU A 105 -6.70 22.94 9.60
C GLU A 105 -5.79 24.13 9.93
N VAL A 106 -5.10 24.64 8.91
CA VAL A 106 -4.15 25.77 9.05
C VAL A 106 -4.60 26.88 8.12
N THR A 107 -4.78 28.08 8.66
CA THR A 107 -5.13 29.29 7.91
C THR A 107 -3.99 30.31 8.01
N ALA A 108 -3.65 30.94 6.88
CA ALA A 108 -2.69 32.04 6.88
C ALA A 108 -3.35 33.28 7.51
N SER A 109 -2.68 33.94 8.46
CA SER A 109 -3.20 35.20 9.00
C SER A 109 -2.95 36.31 7.99
N ALA A 110 -4.00 36.78 7.32
CA ALA A 110 -3.94 37.96 6.48
C ALA A 110 -3.70 39.20 7.37
N SER A 111 -2.48 39.72 7.39
CA SER A 111 -2.19 41.02 7.99
C SER A 111 -2.69 42.11 7.04
N GLY A 112 -3.79 42.79 7.39
CA GLY A 112 -4.35 43.89 6.62
C GLY A 112 -3.42 45.10 6.60
N ALA A 113 -2.96 45.47 5.40
CA ALA A 113 -2.45 46.80 5.10
C ALA A 113 -3.46 47.46 4.14
N GLN A 114 -4.18 48.45 4.66
CA GLN A 114 -5.21 49.20 3.95
C GLN A 114 -4.52 50.31 3.15
N VAL A 115 -4.47 50.19 1.82
CA VAL A 115 -3.99 51.25 0.91
C VAL A 115 -5.19 51.85 0.18
N MET A 116 -5.35 53.16 0.33
CA MET A 116 -6.40 53.99 -0.28
C MET A 116 -6.27 53.98 -1.81
N SER A 117 -7.39 53.83 -2.53
CA SER A 117 -7.46 53.95 -4.00
C SER A 117 -8.40 55.09 -4.38
N THR A 118 -7.91 56.01 -5.21
CA THR A 118 -8.68 57.02 -5.96
C THR A 118 -9.01 56.51 -7.37
N PRO A 119 -10.09 56.96 -8.03
CA PRO A 119 -10.66 56.29 -9.21
C PRO A 119 -10.29 56.97 -10.54
N ILE A 120 -10.14 56.20 -11.62
CA ILE A 120 -10.18 56.72 -13.00
C ILE A 120 -11.05 55.81 -13.91
N ALA A 121 -12.12 56.44 -14.38
CA ALA A 121 -12.81 56.42 -15.67
C ALA A 121 -13.00 55.13 -16.50
N GLN A 122 -14.27 54.94 -16.83
CA GLN A 122 -14.85 54.12 -17.90
C GLN A 122 -14.48 54.63 -19.30
N GLN A 123 -14.27 53.71 -20.26
CA GLN A 123 -14.66 53.83 -21.67
C GLN A 123 -14.76 52.40 -22.24
N LYS A 124 -15.98 51.85 -22.38
CA LYS A 124 -16.86 51.82 -23.57
C LYS A 124 -16.29 51.02 -24.75
N ALA A 125 -17.00 49.92 -25.02
CA ALA A 125 -16.86 49.01 -26.14
C ALA A 125 -17.20 49.67 -27.49
N ALA A 126 -16.51 49.22 -28.54
CA ALA A 126 -17.03 49.20 -29.90
C ALA A 126 -16.46 47.97 -30.61
N SER A 127 -17.38 47.19 -31.16
CA SER A 127 -17.23 46.11 -32.13
C SER A 127 -16.42 46.54 -33.36
N ASN A 128 -15.62 45.63 -33.92
CA ASN A 128 -15.59 45.42 -35.36
C ASN A 128 -15.01 44.04 -35.72
N GLU A 129 -15.84 43.34 -36.47
CA GLU A 129 -15.60 42.23 -37.38
C GLU A 129 -14.47 42.61 -38.36
N PHE A 130 -13.44 41.77 -38.53
CA PHE A 130 -12.55 41.87 -39.68
C PHE A 130 -11.95 40.52 -40.06
N ASP A 131 -12.15 40.23 -41.34
CA ASP A 131 -11.60 39.18 -42.20
C ASP A 131 -10.10 38.93 -41.96
N LEU A 132 -9.71 37.66 -41.83
CA LEU A 132 -8.32 37.23 -41.98
C LEU A 132 -8.13 36.77 -43.43
N GLY A 133 -7.91 37.74 -44.30
CA GLY A 133 -7.30 37.54 -45.60
C GLY A 133 -5.82 37.23 -45.45
N ASP A 134 -5.36 36.32 -46.31
CA ASP A 134 -3.97 36.04 -46.60
C ASP A 134 -3.15 37.31 -46.83
N ASP A 135 -2.02 37.45 -46.15
CA ASP A 135 -0.85 38.13 -46.70
C ASP A 135 0.42 37.54 -46.08
N ALA A 136 1.08 36.71 -46.89
CA ALA A 136 2.44 36.25 -46.70
C ALA A 136 3.40 37.37 -47.11
N GLU A 137 3.90 38.16 -46.16
CA GLU A 137 5.08 38.99 -46.38
C GLU A 137 6.33 38.32 -45.78
N LEU A 138 7.12 37.76 -46.69
CA LEU A 138 8.52 37.40 -46.50
C LEU A 138 9.35 38.63 -46.12
N ALA A 139 9.73 38.75 -44.86
CA ALA A 139 10.87 39.56 -44.47
C ALA A 139 12.15 38.73 -44.57
N ASN A 140 12.77 38.73 -45.75
CA ASN A 140 14.18 38.36 -45.91
C ASN A 140 15.04 39.39 -45.20
N PHE A 141 15.62 39.00 -44.06
CA PHE A 141 16.62 39.80 -43.36
C PHE A 141 17.98 39.58 -44.03
N ASP A 142 18.37 40.54 -44.87
CA ASP A 142 19.65 40.55 -45.59
C ASP A 142 20.81 40.80 -44.61
N LEU A 143 21.53 39.73 -44.27
CA LEU A 143 22.63 39.73 -43.32
C LEU A 143 23.96 40.16 -43.98
N ASP A 144 23.99 40.35 -45.30
CA ASP A 144 25.21 40.69 -46.05
C ASP A 144 25.53 42.19 -46.08
N ALA A 145 24.60 43.05 -45.64
CA ALA A 145 24.83 44.51 -45.57
C ALA A 145 25.68 44.96 -44.36
N ALA A 146 25.86 44.13 -43.33
CA ALA A 146 26.56 44.52 -42.10
C ALA A 146 28.06 44.19 -42.08
N ILE A 147 28.57 43.42 -43.04
CA ILE A 147 29.99 43.00 -43.11
C ILE A 147 30.84 43.91 -44.01
N SER A 148 30.27 44.96 -44.60
CA SER A 148 31.02 45.91 -45.46
C SER A 148 31.66 47.11 -44.74
N SER A 149 31.57 47.22 -43.41
CA SER A 149 31.94 48.46 -42.69
C SER A 149 33.23 48.40 -41.85
N ALA A 150 33.98 47.30 -41.87
CA ALA A 150 35.13 47.12 -40.97
C ALA A 150 36.39 46.56 -41.66
N THR A 151 36.81 47.17 -42.76
CA THR A 151 38.15 46.93 -43.33
C THR A 151 38.90 48.25 -43.44
N LYS A 152 39.44 48.72 -42.30
CA LYS A 152 40.45 49.78 -42.29
C LYS A 152 41.69 49.27 -43.02
N GLN A 153 41.89 49.81 -44.22
CA GLN A 153 43.11 49.72 -45.00
C GLN A 153 44.33 50.08 -44.13
N SER A 154 45.21 49.11 -43.90
CA SER A 154 46.59 49.40 -43.53
C SER A 154 47.34 49.77 -44.81
N PRO A 155 48.22 50.79 -44.78
CA PRO A 155 48.87 51.30 -45.98
C PRO A 155 49.84 50.27 -46.58
N PRO A 156 50.05 50.30 -47.90
CA PRO A 156 51.01 49.42 -48.56
C PRO A 156 52.41 49.74 -48.04
N ASN A 157 53.09 48.72 -47.53
CA ASN A 157 54.49 48.82 -47.15
C ASN A 157 55.29 49.13 -48.42
N LYS A 158 55.69 50.41 -48.56
CA LYS A 158 56.53 50.89 -49.65
C LYS A 158 57.86 50.16 -49.57
N ASP A 159 58.05 49.25 -50.51
CA ASP A 159 59.32 48.62 -50.81
C ASP A 159 60.36 49.74 -51.01
N HIS A 160 61.27 49.87 -50.04
CA HIS A 160 62.39 50.79 -50.15
C HIS A 160 63.33 50.22 -51.21
N GLY A 161 63.15 50.71 -52.44
CA GLY A 161 64.15 50.66 -53.51
C GLY A 161 65.44 51.33 -53.05
N ARG A 162 66.26 50.58 -52.31
CA ARG A 162 67.63 50.94 -51.97
C ARG A 162 68.45 50.68 -53.24
N LYS A 163 68.49 51.69 -54.11
CA LYS A 163 69.48 51.84 -55.17
C LYS A 163 70.85 51.59 -54.54
N GLN A 164 71.44 50.41 -54.80
CA GLN A 164 72.86 50.20 -54.52
C GLN A 164 73.63 51.14 -55.43
N ALA A 165 74.22 52.17 -54.83
CA ALA A 165 75.21 53.00 -55.46
C ALA A 165 76.37 52.10 -55.92
N LEU A 166 76.69 52.19 -57.20
CA LEU A 166 77.93 51.70 -57.79
C LEU A 166 79.11 52.26 -56.97
N PRO A 167 80.09 51.45 -56.57
CA PRO A 167 81.32 51.97 -56.01
C PRO A 167 82.13 52.71 -57.09
N PRO A 168 82.84 53.80 -56.74
CA PRO A 168 83.59 54.61 -57.68
C PRO A 168 84.74 53.80 -58.29
N GLN A 169 84.86 53.91 -59.62
CA GLN A 169 86.01 53.41 -60.38
C GLN A 169 87.28 54.08 -59.84
N TYR A 170 88.15 53.29 -59.21
CA TYR A 170 89.52 53.71 -58.88
C TYR A 170 90.43 53.54 -60.11
N PRO A 171 91.36 54.48 -60.35
CA PRO A 171 92.24 54.48 -61.51
C PRO A 171 93.33 53.43 -61.36
N MET A 172 93.41 52.51 -62.33
CA MET A 172 94.52 51.56 -62.46
C MET A 172 95.76 52.32 -62.93
N SER A 173 96.69 52.56 -62.00
CA SER A 173 98.00 53.11 -62.28
C SER A 173 98.97 52.01 -62.72
N ASN A 174 99.70 52.34 -63.78
CA ASN A 174 100.72 51.54 -64.46
C ASN A 174 101.96 51.43 -63.56
N TYR A 175 102.27 50.24 -63.02
CA TYR A 175 103.58 49.96 -62.40
C TYR A 175 104.18 48.70 -63.03
N LYS A 176 105.11 48.92 -63.97
CA LYS A 176 106.10 47.93 -64.39
C LYS A 176 107.08 47.73 -63.23
N SER A 177 107.25 46.51 -62.74
CA SER A 177 108.47 46.13 -62.03
C SER A 177 108.90 44.74 -62.48
N SER A 178 110.17 44.67 -62.84
CA SER A 178 110.87 43.51 -63.35
C SER A 178 111.33 42.60 -62.21
N THR A 179 111.63 41.36 -62.58
CA THR A 179 112.61 40.44 -61.94
C THR A 179 112.31 39.98 -60.52
N GLN A 180 111.71 38.78 -60.38
CA GLN A 180 112.24 37.64 -59.61
C GLN A 180 111.25 36.45 -59.67
N ASP A 181 111.30 35.76 -60.80
CA ASP A 181 110.56 34.53 -61.07
C ASP A 181 111.28 33.32 -60.44
N ALA A 182 110.73 32.80 -59.33
CA ALA A 182 110.78 31.37 -58.97
C ALA A 182 110.06 31.08 -57.64
N ALA A 183 110.16 31.96 -56.64
CA ALA A 183 109.52 31.74 -55.33
C ALA A 183 108.07 32.25 -55.27
N CYS A 184 107.74 33.34 -55.98
CA CYS A 184 106.40 33.95 -56.03
C CYS A 184 105.37 33.12 -56.86
N SER A 185 105.84 32.17 -57.67
CA SER A 185 104.98 31.29 -58.47
C SER A 185 104.13 30.36 -57.61
N LYS A 186 104.71 29.83 -56.51
CA LYS A 186 104.04 28.88 -55.62
C LYS A 186 102.95 29.54 -54.78
N ASP A 187 103.24 30.69 -54.20
CA ASP A 187 102.26 31.49 -53.43
C ASP A 187 101.10 31.96 -54.32
N SER A 188 101.39 32.36 -55.57
CA SER A 188 100.33 32.68 -56.54
C SER A 188 99.47 31.47 -56.91
N GLY A 189 100.05 30.27 -56.91
CA GLY A 189 99.36 29.02 -57.16
C GLY A 189 98.45 28.61 -56.01
N ASP A 190 98.90 28.77 -54.77
CA ASP A 190 98.12 28.42 -53.58
C ASP A 190 97.00 29.44 -53.31
N LEU A 191 97.23 30.74 -53.53
CA LEU A 191 96.18 31.76 -53.51
C LEU A 191 95.11 31.53 -54.59
N ARG A 192 95.48 31.03 -55.78
CA ARG A 192 94.49 30.65 -56.81
C ARG A 192 93.64 29.47 -56.38
N LYS A 193 94.23 28.44 -55.74
CA LYS A 193 93.48 27.30 -55.20
C LYS A 193 92.55 27.73 -54.07
N GLU A 194 93.01 28.61 -53.18
CA GLU A 194 92.18 29.16 -52.11
C GLU A 194 91.02 29.98 -52.66
N LEU A 195 91.27 30.83 -53.66
CA LEU A 195 90.22 31.60 -54.34
C LEU A 195 89.19 30.70 -55.04
N GLU A 196 89.64 29.60 -55.65
CA GLU A 196 88.75 28.60 -56.24
C GLU A 196 87.95 27.83 -55.18
N ASN A 197 88.55 27.50 -54.03
CA ASN A 197 87.85 26.91 -52.90
C ASN A 197 86.79 27.86 -52.33
N LEU A 198 87.14 29.13 -52.12
CA LEU A 198 86.20 30.16 -51.67
C LEU A 198 85.05 30.38 -52.67
N ARG A 199 85.31 30.27 -53.97
CA ARG A 199 84.24 30.27 -54.99
C ARG A 199 83.30 29.09 -54.83
N ARG A 200 83.84 27.88 -54.65
CA ARG A 200 83.03 26.67 -54.41
C ARG A 200 82.22 26.76 -53.13
N GLU A 201 82.79 27.32 -52.07
CA GLU A 201 82.07 27.58 -50.80
C GLU A 201 80.98 28.63 -50.98
N LYS A 202 81.26 29.74 -51.66
CA LYS A 202 80.24 30.75 -52.02
C LYS A 202 79.09 30.12 -52.81
N ASP A 203 79.39 29.26 -53.78
CA ASP A 203 78.36 28.56 -54.56
C ASP A 203 77.57 27.54 -53.72
N ARG A 204 78.24 26.86 -52.77
CA ARG A 204 77.56 26.01 -51.78
C ARG A 204 76.61 26.83 -50.90
N PHE A 205 77.08 27.93 -50.32
CA PHE A 205 76.25 28.80 -49.49
C PHE A 205 75.09 29.41 -50.29
N ASN A 206 75.30 29.79 -51.56
CA ASN A 206 74.21 30.27 -52.40
C ASN A 206 73.13 29.20 -52.63
N ARG A 207 73.51 27.92 -52.78
CA ARG A 207 72.55 26.81 -52.85
C ARG A 207 71.80 26.60 -51.53
N GLU A 208 72.51 26.60 -50.41
CA GLU A 208 71.90 26.46 -49.08
C GLU A 208 70.93 27.61 -48.78
N VAL A 209 71.31 28.86 -49.09
CA VAL A 209 70.43 30.03 -48.99
C VAL A 209 69.21 29.89 -49.90
N GLY A 210 69.36 29.30 -51.09
CA GLY A 210 68.26 28.98 -51.99
C GLY A 210 67.26 27.98 -51.39
N LEU A 211 67.76 26.91 -50.77
CA LEU A 211 66.94 25.91 -50.09
C LEU A 211 66.21 26.48 -48.87
N VAL A 212 66.91 27.23 -48.02
CA VAL A 212 66.30 27.89 -46.85
C VAL A 212 65.22 28.88 -47.27
N LYS A 213 65.39 29.60 -48.40
CA LYS A 213 64.34 30.46 -48.95
C LYS A 213 63.10 29.67 -49.39
N GLN A 214 63.28 28.51 -50.02
CA GLN A 214 62.17 27.63 -50.41
C GLN A 214 61.43 27.06 -49.19
N GLU A 215 62.18 26.62 -48.17
CA GLU A 215 61.60 26.12 -46.91
C GLU A 215 60.84 27.21 -46.16
N ALA A 216 61.39 28.43 -46.08
CA ALA A 216 60.72 29.58 -45.47
C ALA A 216 59.40 29.92 -46.19
N GLU A 217 59.36 29.82 -47.52
CA GLU A 217 58.15 30.03 -48.30
C GLU A 217 57.12 28.91 -48.09
N HIS A 218 57.56 27.65 -48.02
CA HIS A 218 56.68 26.52 -47.68
C HIS A 218 56.05 26.69 -46.28
N ILE A 219 56.85 27.03 -45.26
CA ILE A 219 56.38 27.29 -43.90
C ILE A 219 55.38 28.45 -43.88
N ARG A 220 55.61 29.48 -44.70
CA ARG A 220 54.67 30.60 -44.83
C ARG A 220 53.31 30.14 -45.39
N GLN A 221 53.31 29.37 -46.47
CA GLN A 221 52.09 28.81 -47.07
C GLN A 221 51.36 27.88 -46.09
N GLU A 222 52.09 27.07 -45.34
CA GLU A 222 51.51 26.20 -44.31
C GLU A 222 50.87 27.01 -43.16
N ASN A 223 51.52 28.08 -42.69
CA ASN A 223 50.94 28.97 -41.68
C ASN A 223 49.68 29.68 -42.19
N GLU A 224 49.65 30.08 -43.47
CA GLU A 224 48.45 30.66 -44.09
C GLU A 224 47.31 29.63 -44.18
N ARG A 225 47.61 28.37 -44.53
CA ARG A 225 46.65 27.27 -44.53
C ARG A 225 46.09 27.02 -43.13
N MET A 226 46.96 26.86 -42.14
CA MET A 226 46.56 26.66 -40.74
C MET A 226 45.71 27.83 -40.22
N THR A 227 46.03 29.07 -40.61
CA THR A 227 45.23 30.24 -40.22
C THR A 227 43.82 30.16 -40.79
N LYS A 228 43.65 29.78 -42.07
CA LYS A 228 42.34 29.58 -42.69
C LYS A 228 41.54 28.49 -41.98
N GLU A 229 42.14 27.33 -41.74
CA GLU A 229 41.50 26.22 -41.02
C GLU A 229 41.05 26.65 -39.60
N THR A 230 41.83 27.48 -38.91
CA THR A 230 41.44 27.99 -37.59
C THR A 230 40.27 28.97 -37.64
N GLU A 231 40.13 29.77 -38.70
CA GLU A 231 38.98 30.67 -38.86
C GLU A 231 37.71 29.89 -39.25
N GLU A 232 37.81 28.93 -40.19
CA GLU A 232 36.69 28.03 -40.54
C GLU A 232 36.17 27.27 -39.30
N ALA A 233 37.08 26.75 -38.46
CA ALA A 233 36.71 26.09 -37.21
C ALA A 233 36.04 27.05 -36.20
N LYS A 234 36.41 28.34 -36.17
CA LYS A 234 35.76 29.35 -35.32
C LYS A 234 34.34 29.64 -35.82
N GLU A 235 34.14 29.75 -37.12
CA GLU A 235 32.83 29.94 -37.74
C GLU A 235 31.91 28.75 -37.49
N GLU A 236 32.40 27.52 -37.69
CA GLU A 236 31.62 26.32 -37.39
C GLU A 236 31.24 26.24 -35.90
N LYS A 237 32.16 26.58 -35.00
CA LYS A 237 31.88 26.66 -33.57
C LYS A 237 30.80 27.71 -33.25
N ALA A 238 30.79 28.84 -33.94
CA ALA A 238 29.75 29.86 -33.77
C ALA A 238 28.39 29.35 -34.28
N ARG A 239 28.36 28.68 -35.45
CA ARG A 239 27.17 28.06 -36.03
C ARG A 239 26.57 27.01 -35.09
N LEU A 240 27.39 26.07 -34.60
CA LEU A 240 26.96 25.02 -33.67
C LEU A 240 26.44 25.61 -32.35
N LYS A 241 27.06 26.68 -31.84
CA LYS A 241 26.53 27.40 -30.66
C LYS A 241 25.16 28.03 -30.91
N GLY A 242 24.91 28.54 -32.12
CA GLY A 242 23.60 29.04 -32.56
C GLY A 242 22.55 27.92 -32.54
N GLN A 243 22.88 26.77 -33.15
CA GLN A 243 21.98 25.61 -33.17
C GLN A 243 21.66 25.09 -31.76
N ILE A 244 22.65 25.01 -30.87
CA ILE A 244 22.43 24.60 -29.47
C ILE A 244 21.47 25.56 -28.75
N ARG A 245 21.53 26.87 -29.05
CA ARG A 245 20.61 27.85 -28.46
C ARG A 245 19.18 27.65 -28.96
N ALA A 246 19.00 27.52 -30.27
CA ALA A 246 17.69 27.28 -30.88
C ALA A 246 17.02 26.01 -30.31
N ILE A 247 17.78 24.91 -30.21
CA ILE A 247 17.26 23.65 -29.62
C ILE A 247 16.87 23.82 -28.15
N ARG A 248 17.60 24.64 -27.37
CA ARG A 248 17.21 24.92 -25.97
C ARG A 248 15.92 25.72 -25.87
N GLU A 249 15.74 26.71 -26.73
CA GLU A 249 14.52 27.52 -26.79
C GLU A 249 13.33 26.65 -27.21
N GLU A 250 13.47 25.78 -28.22
CA GLU A 250 12.46 24.79 -28.59
C GLU A 250 12.13 23.83 -27.43
N HIS A 251 13.13 23.34 -26.72
CA HIS A 251 12.91 22.48 -25.56
C HIS A 251 12.15 23.20 -24.44
N GLU A 252 12.46 24.47 -24.15
CA GLU A 252 11.74 25.27 -23.17
C GLU A 252 10.27 25.51 -23.58
N MET A 253 10.02 25.78 -24.87
CA MET A 253 8.66 25.90 -25.41
C MET A 253 7.88 24.60 -25.29
N LEU A 254 8.45 23.47 -25.74
CA LEU A 254 7.82 22.15 -25.64
C LEU A 254 7.57 21.74 -24.18
N GLN A 255 8.46 22.12 -23.26
CA GLN A 255 8.27 21.87 -21.83
C GLN A 255 7.11 22.71 -21.26
N SER A 256 6.95 23.95 -21.71
CA SER A 256 5.80 24.80 -21.39
C SER A 256 4.48 24.23 -21.93
N ASP A 257 4.46 23.79 -23.18
CA ASP A 257 3.30 23.17 -23.83
C ASP A 257 2.90 21.87 -23.13
N LEU A 258 3.88 21.04 -22.77
CA LEU A 258 3.64 19.80 -22.01
C LEU A 258 2.99 20.08 -20.65
N ASN A 259 3.41 21.13 -19.95
CA ASN A 259 2.81 21.51 -18.67
C ASN A 259 1.38 22.03 -18.87
N THR A 260 1.15 22.84 -19.89
CA THR A 260 -0.19 23.36 -20.25
C THR A 260 -1.15 22.21 -20.63
N ALA A 261 -0.68 21.24 -21.41
CA ALA A 261 -1.45 20.07 -21.79
C ALA A 261 -1.80 19.18 -20.57
N LYS A 262 -0.86 19.00 -19.63
CA LYS A 262 -1.12 18.30 -18.36
C LYS A 262 -2.18 19.01 -17.54
N GLN A 263 -2.08 20.33 -17.41
CA GLN A 263 -3.09 21.12 -16.69
C GLN A 263 -4.48 20.97 -17.31
N ARG A 264 -4.60 21.09 -18.64
CA ARG A 264 -5.87 20.90 -19.36
C ARG A 264 -6.47 19.52 -19.15
N ARG A 265 -5.63 18.47 -19.16
CA ARG A 265 -6.08 17.10 -18.89
C ARG A 265 -6.62 16.97 -17.47
N ASP A 266 -5.90 17.49 -16.48
CA ASP A 266 -6.30 17.40 -15.08
C ASP A 266 -7.59 18.21 -14.81
N GLU A 267 -7.79 19.35 -15.48
CA GLU A 267 -9.04 20.13 -15.46
C GLU A 267 -10.22 19.36 -16.11
N ALA A 268 -10.01 18.73 -17.27
CA ALA A 268 -11.04 17.93 -17.92
C ALA A 268 -11.43 16.67 -17.12
N GLU A 269 -10.47 16.01 -16.47
CA GLU A 269 -10.74 14.89 -15.56
C GLU A 269 -11.55 15.35 -14.34
N LYS A 270 -11.23 16.52 -13.78
CA LYS A 270 -11.98 17.12 -12.69
C LYS A 270 -13.43 17.44 -13.10
N GLU A 271 -13.65 18.07 -14.25
CA GLU A 271 -15.00 18.37 -14.75
C GLU A 271 -15.82 17.09 -14.97
N LYS A 272 -15.19 16.04 -15.51
CA LYS A 272 -15.84 14.74 -15.68
C LYS A 272 -16.28 14.14 -14.34
N HIS A 273 -15.42 14.17 -13.33
CA HIS A 273 -15.76 13.68 -12.00
C HIS A 273 -16.83 14.53 -11.30
N GLU A 274 -16.81 15.85 -11.48
CA GLU A 274 -17.86 16.73 -10.95
C GLU A 274 -19.23 16.43 -11.60
N ALA A 275 -19.27 16.16 -12.91
CA ALA A 275 -20.49 15.75 -13.60
C ALA A 275 -21.04 14.40 -13.09
N GLU A 276 -20.16 13.41 -12.89
CA GLU A 276 -20.53 12.09 -12.34
C GLU A 276 -21.07 12.19 -10.90
N ILE A 277 -20.46 13.07 -10.07
CA ILE A 277 -20.93 13.34 -8.71
C ILE A 277 -22.35 13.94 -8.73
N GLU A 278 -22.63 14.87 -9.64
CA GLU A 278 -23.96 15.49 -9.74
C GLU A 278 -25.03 14.48 -10.20
N GLU A 279 -24.71 13.61 -11.16
CA GLU A 279 -25.60 12.52 -11.59
C GLU A 279 -25.93 11.57 -10.43
N LEU A 280 -24.92 11.13 -9.67
CA LEU A 280 -25.11 10.31 -8.48
C LEU A 280 -25.93 11.03 -7.39
N HIS A 281 -25.80 12.36 -7.28
CA HIS A 281 -26.63 13.17 -6.37
C HIS A 281 -28.11 13.20 -6.79
N VAL A 282 -28.39 13.27 -8.09
CA VAL A 282 -29.76 13.18 -8.63
C VAL A 282 -30.34 11.79 -8.36
N GLU A 283 -29.60 10.71 -8.63
CA GLU A 283 -30.05 9.34 -8.35
C GLU A 283 -30.32 9.11 -6.86
N ARG A 284 -29.41 9.56 -5.99
CA ARG A 284 -29.59 9.51 -4.53
C ARG A 284 -30.86 10.22 -4.09
N SER A 285 -31.16 11.37 -4.69
CA SER A 285 -32.38 12.14 -4.40
C SER A 285 -33.64 11.40 -4.83
N LYS A 286 -33.61 10.74 -6.00
CA LYS A 286 -34.70 9.89 -6.50
C LYS A 286 -34.94 8.67 -5.59
N LEU A 287 -33.89 7.94 -5.22
CA LEU A 287 -33.97 6.82 -4.29
C LEU A 287 -34.49 7.24 -2.91
N LYS A 288 -34.06 8.41 -2.41
CA LYS A 288 -34.59 8.98 -1.16
C LYS A 288 -36.08 9.34 -1.27
N GLY A 289 -36.54 9.75 -2.45
CA GLY A 289 -37.97 9.90 -2.76
C GLY A 289 -38.73 8.58 -2.65
N GLN A 290 -38.23 7.53 -3.30
CA GLN A 290 -38.84 6.19 -3.26
C GLN A 290 -38.89 5.61 -1.84
N ILE A 291 -37.82 5.77 -1.05
CA ILE A 291 -37.79 5.33 0.35
C ILE A 291 -38.89 6.03 1.17
N ARG A 292 -39.12 7.32 0.97
CA ARG A 292 -40.19 8.05 1.66
C ARG A 292 -41.57 7.54 1.27
N ALA A 293 -41.81 7.34 -0.04
CA ALA A 293 -43.08 6.78 -0.52
C ALA A 293 -43.36 5.39 0.06
N LEU A 294 -42.35 4.50 0.08
CA LEU A 294 -42.48 3.17 0.70
C LEU A 294 -42.70 3.23 2.21
N GLN A 295 -42.08 4.19 2.91
CA GLN A 295 -42.31 4.41 4.34
C GLN A 295 -43.75 4.87 4.62
N GLU A 296 -44.32 5.72 3.75
CA GLU A 296 -45.70 6.18 3.83
C GLU A 296 -46.68 5.01 3.62
N GLN A 297 -46.49 4.23 2.55
CA GLN A 297 -47.25 3.00 2.32
C GLN A 297 -47.17 2.01 3.49
N ARG A 298 -45.99 1.83 4.10
CA ARG A 298 -45.82 0.98 5.29
C ARG A 298 -46.64 1.48 6.47
N ASN A 299 -46.70 2.80 6.66
CA ASN A 299 -47.42 3.40 7.78
C ASN A 299 -48.94 3.32 7.57
N GLU A 300 -49.41 3.50 6.34
CA GLU A 300 -50.80 3.29 5.94
C GLU A 300 -51.24 1.84 6.18
N LEU A 301 -50.51 0.87 5.62
CA LEU A 301 -50.77 -0.56 5.86
C LEU A 301 -50.72 -0.94 7.34
N LYS A 302 -49.80 -0.34 8.11
CA LYS A 302 -49.73 -0.57 9.56
C LYS A 302 -50.98 -0.05 10.28
N SER A 303 -51.52 1.08 9.84
CA SER A 303 -52.78 1.63 10.35
C SER A 303 -53.96 0.73 9.99
N ASP A 304 -54.02 0.26 8.74
CA ASP A 304 -55.07 -0.64 8.26
C ASP A 304 -55.08 -1.97 9.01
N VAL A 305 -53.91 -2.58 9.20
CA VAL A 305 -53.75 -3.80 10.00
C VAL A 305 -54.21 -3.56 11.44
N LYS A 306 -53.85 -2.44 12.05
CA LYS A 306 -54.29 -2.11 13.41
C LYS A 306 -55.81 -1.97 13.50
N SER A 307 -56.43 -1.29 12.53
CA SER A 307 -57.89 -1.14 12.43
C SER A 307 -58.59 -2.48 12.22
N ALA A 308 -58.05 -3.34 11.36
CA ALA A 308 -58.59 -4.68 11.11
C ALA A 308 -58.48 -5.60 12.33
N VAL A 309 -57.35 -5.56 13.04
CA VAL A 309 -57.16 -6.29 14.30
C VAL A 309 -58.18 -5.82 15.34
N GLN A 310 -58.34 -4.50 15.51
CA GLN A 310 -59.33 -3.96 16.46
C GLN A 310 -60.75 -4.41 16.11
N LYS A 311 -61.15 -4.33 14.83
CA LYS A 311 -62.47 -4.80 14.38
C LYS A 311 -62.69 -6.29 14.67
N ASN A 312 -61.65 -7.13 14.50
CA ASN A 312 -61.73 -8.55 14.83
C ASN A 312 -61.81 -8.78 16.35
N GLU A 313 -61.05 -8.03 17.15
CA GLU A 313 -61.15 -8.08 18.61
C GLU A 313 -62.55 -7.68 19.09
N ASP A 314 -63.12 -6.60 18.56
CA ASP A 314 -64.46 -6.14 18.90
C ASP A 314 -65.52 -7.18 18.49
N ALA A 315 -65.42 -7.75 17.28
CA ALA A 315 -66.34 -8.78 16.79
C ALA A 315 -66.25 -10.08 17.61
N THR A 316 -65.04 -10.51 17.99
CA THR A 316 -64.85 -11.70 18.85
C THR A 316 -65.37 -11.44 20.26
N LYS A 317 -65.14 -10.25 20.82
CA LYS A 317 -65.69 -9.85 22.12
C LYS A 317 -67.22 -9.85 22.10
N GLU A 318 -67.85 -9.27 21.08
CA GLU A 318 -69.30 -9.28 20.94
C GLU A 318 -69.86 -10.72 20.85
N LYS A 319 -69.17 -11.60 20.11
CA LYS A 319 -69.53 -13.02 20.02
C LYS A 319 -69.47 -13.71 21.40
N TYR A 320 -68.37 -13.55 22.14
CA TYR A 320 -68.23 -14.15 23.47
C TYR A 320 -69.21 -13.55 24.49
N GLU A 321 -69.54 -12.26 24.40
CA GLU A 321 -70.57 -11.64 25.25
C GLU A 321 -71.97 -12.23 24.98
N LYS A 322 -72.31 -12.53 23.72
CA LYS A 322 -73.55 -13.24 23.37
C LYS A 322 -73.58 -14.65 23.94
N GLU A 323 -72.52 -15.43 23.72
CA GLU A 323 -72.37 -16.79 24.27
C GLU A 323 -72.46 -16.79 25.81
N LEU A 324 -71.82 -15.82 26.48
CA LEU A 324 -71.90 -15.67 27.94
C LEU A 324 -73.32 -15.36 28.41
N LYS A 325 -74.06 -14.50 27.71
CA LYS A 325 -75.47 -14.19 28.05
C LYS A 325 -76.34 -15.44 27.94
N GLU A 326 -76.19 -16.20 26.84
CA GLU A 326 -76.90 -17.47 26.62
C GLU A 326 -76.60 -18.47 27.74
N LEU A 327 -75.32 -18.71 28.05
CA LEU A 327 -74.92 -19.58 29.16
C LEU A 327 -75.46 -19.11 30.51
N CYS A 328 -75.57 -17.80 30.75
CA CYS A 328 -76.18 -17.26 31.97
C CYS A 328 -77.69 -17.55 32.05
N THR A 329 -78.40 -17.49 30.92
CA THR A 329 -79.82 -17.89 30.86
C THR A 329 -79.98 -19.39 31.09
N GLU A 330 -79.13 -20.23 30.50
CA GLU A 330 -79.13 -21.67 30.72
C GLU A 330 -78.84 -22.03 32.17
N LYS A 331 -77.81 -21.41 32.77
CA LYS A 331 -77.50 -21.56 34.20
C LYS A 331 -78.71 -21.21 35.08
N SER A 332 -79.46 -20.17 34.74
CA SER A 332 -80.66 -19.77 35.47
C SER A 332 -81.80 -20.79 35.32
N LYS A 333 -81.99 -21.36 34.13
CA LYS A 333 -82.94 -22.46 33.88
C LYS A 333 -82.56 -23.71 34.67
N LEU A 334 -81.30 -24.15 34.58
CA LEU A 334 -80.77 -25.30 35.32
C LEU A 334 -80.90 -25.09 36.84
N LYS A 335 -80.62 -23.89 37.35
CA LYS A 335 -80.83 -23.56 38.76
C LYS A 335 -82.31 -23.60 39.16
N GLY A 336 -83.21 -23.23 38.25
CA GLY A 336 -84.65 -23.42 38.40
C GLY A 336 -85.03 -24.89 38.53
N GLN A 337 -84.52 -25.73 37.61
CA GLN A 337 -84.75 -27.18 37.64
C GLN A 337 -84.20 -27.84 38.90
N ILE A 338 -82.99 -27.46 39.36
CA ILE A 338 -82.41 -27.96 40.61
C ILE A 338 -83.33 -27.64 41.79
N ARG A 339 -83.84 -26.41 41.90
CA ARG A 339 -84.79 -26.04 42.97
C ARG A 339 -86.07 -26.87 42.92
N ALA A 340 -86.66 -27.05 41.73
CA ALA A 340 -87.86 -27.87 41.58
C ALA A 340 -87.62 -29.33 41.98
N LEU A 341 -86.49 -29.92 41.59
CA LEU A 341 -86.10 -31.28 42.02
C LEU A 341 -85.86 -31.35 43.53
N GLN A 342 -85.32 -30.29 44.13
CA GLN A 342 -85.06 -30.22 45.55
C GLN A 342 -86.35 -30.11 46.36
N GLU A 343 -87.32 -29.31 45.90
CA GLU A 343 -88.68 -29.25 46.42
C GLU A 343 -89.38 -30.60 46.31
N GLN A 344 -89.26 -31.29 45.16
CA GLN A 344 -89.77 -32.65 45.01
C GLN A 344 -89.12 -33.64 46.00
N SER A 345 -87.81 -33.55 46.20
CA SER A 345 -87.09 -34.38 47.17
C SER A 345 -87.54 -34.10 48.61
N ASP A 346 -87.73 -32.84 48.98
CA ASP A 346 -88.21 -32.46 50.31
C ASP A 346 -89.66 -32.89 50.53
N GLN A 347 -90.51 -32.77 49.51
CA GLN A 347 -91.89 -33.27 49.55
C GLN A 347 -91.91 -34.80 49.73
N LEU A 348 -91.14 -35.53 48.94
CA LEU A 348 -91.01 -36.98 49.09
C LEU A 348 -90.48 -37.37 50.48
N LYS A 349 -89.59 -36.57 51.06
CA LYS A 349 -89.08 -36.79 52.42
C LYS A 349 -90.17 -36.61 53.47
N ILE A 350 -91.02 -35.59 53.32
CA ILE A 350 -92.21 -35.39 54.16
C ILE A 350 -93.18 -36.57 54.00
N ASP A 351 -93.44 -37.00 52.76
CA ASP A 351 -94.34 -38.11 52.48
C ASP A 351 -93.84 -39.42 53.10
N VAL A 352 -92.53 -39.70 53.02
CA VAL A 352 -91.88 -40.85 53.67
C VAL A 352 -91.97 -40.75 55.20
N GLN A 353 -91.78 -39.56 55.78
CA GLN A 353 -91.94 -39.34 57.24
C GLN A 353 -93.40 -39.55 57.69
N SER A 354 -94.36 -39.05 56.91
CA SER A 354 -95.79 -39.27 57.15
C SER A 354 -96.15 -40.76 57.04
N ALA A 355 -95.64 -41.44 56.02
CA ALA A 355 -95.84 -42.88 55.83
C ALA A 355 -95.21 -43.71 56.96
N THR A 356 -94.03 -43.33 57.45
CA THR A 356 -93.39 -43.99 58.61
C THR A 356 -94.16 -43.72 59.90
N GLN A 357 -94.65 -42.50 60.15
CA GLN A 357 -95.53 -42.23 61.29
C GLN A 357 -96.84 -43.03 61.23
N LYS A 358 -97.47 -43.12 60.04
CA LYS A 358 -98.65 -43.98 59.82
C LYS A 358 -98.34 -45.44 60.06
N LYS A 359 -97.17 -45.92 59.60
CA LYS A 359 -96.70 -47.29 59.85
C LYS A 359 -96.49 -47.52 61.35
N ASP A 360 -95.83 -46.61 62.06
CA ASP A 360 -95.60 -46.72 63.50
C ASP A 360 -96.91 -46.66 64.29
N TYR A 361 -97.88 -45.86 63.84
CA TYR A 361 -99.21 -45.83 64.42
C TYR A 361 -99.95 -47.15 64.20
N ALA A 362 -99.92 -47.68 62.97
CA ALA A 362 -100.49 -48.99 62.65
C ALA A 362 -99.77 -50.14 63.38
N GLU A 363 -98.45 -50.07 63.57
CA GLU A 363 -97.68 -51.02 64.37
C GLU A 363 -98.03 -50.91 65.86
N LYS A 364 -98.22 -49.69 66.39
CA LYS A 364 -98.69 -49.46 67.77
C LYS A 364 -100.12 -49.97 67.96
N GLU A 365 -101.00 -49.74 66.99
CA GLU A 365 -102.37 -50.24 66.98
C GLU A 365 -102.39 -51.77 66.87
N SER A 366 -101.55 -52.35 66.01
CA SER A 366 -101.35 -53.80 65.90
C SER A 366 -100.78 -54.38 67.19
N ARG A 367 -99.82 -53.72 67.84
CA ARG A 367 -99.30 -54.09 69.16
C ARG A 367 -100.35 -53.95 70.25
N ALA A 368 -101.17 -52.91 70.24
CA ALA A 368 -102.27 -52.74 71.18
C ALA A 368 -103.36 -53.80 70.96
N ALA A 369 -103.62 -54.18 69.70
CA ALA A 369 -104.49 -55.30 69.35
C ALA A 369 -103.89 -56.64 69.77
N LEU A 370 -102.56 -56.81 69.68
CA LEU A 370 -101.85 -57.97 70.22
C LEU A 370 -101.86 -57.99 71.75
N VAL A 371 -101.71 -56.86 72.43
CA VAL A 371 -101.82 -56.75 73.89
C VAL A 371 -103.26 -57.02 74.33
N LYS A 372 -104.27 -56.51 73.62
CA LYS A 372 -105.66 -56.88 73.84
C LYS A 372 -105.90 -58.35 73.56
N LYS A 373 -105.29 -58.90 72.51
CA LYS A 373 -105.32 -60.35 72.24
C LYS A 373 -104.67 -61.12 73.37
N GLU A 374 -103.53 -60.67 73.92
CA GLU A 374 -102.87 -61.25 75.08
C GLU A 374 -103.66 -61.05 76.37
N GLU A 375 -104.41 -59.96 76.52
CA GLU A 375 -105.34 -59.72 77.63
C GLU A 375 -106.55 -60.63 77.50
N TYR A 376 -107.14 -60.78 76.31
CA TYR A 376 -108.16 -61.78 76.03
C TYR A 376 -107.61 -63.19 76.16
N GLU A 377 -106.33 -63.42 75.88
CA GLU A 377 -105.66 -64.70 76.09
C GLU A 377 -105.31 -64.89 77.57
N LYS A 378 -105.08 -63.83 78.34
CA LYS A 378 -104.91 -63.84 79.80
C LYS A 378 -106.25 -64.00 80.52
N GLU A 379 -107.33 -63.45 79.99
CA GLU A 379 -108.71 -63.65 80.39
C GLU A 379 -109.17 -65.05 80.00
N ALA A 380 -108.86 -65.51 78.79
CA ALA A 380 -109.04 -66.90 78.42
C ALA A 380 -108.14 -67.80 79.26
N LYS A 381 -106.96 -67.36 79.70
CA LYS A 381 -106.10 -68.09 80.65
C LYS A 381 -106.59 -67.98 82.08
N THR A 382 -107.29 -66.94 82.55
CA THR A 382 -107.90 -66.87 83.88
C THR A 382 -109.23 -67.61 83.91
N VAL A 383 -109.97 -67.64 82.81
CA VAL A 383 -111.10 -68.56 82.57
C VAL A 383 -110.58 -69.99 82.46
N LYS A 384 -109.47 -70.22 81.76
CA LYS A 384 -108.78 -71.52 81.73
C LYS A 384 -108.17 -71.85 83.09
N LYS A 385 -107.70 -70.90 83.90
CA LYS A 385 -107.13 -71.11 85.25
C LYS A 385 -108.23 -71.22 86.31
N ALA A 386 -109.44 -70.71 86.06
CA ALA A 386 -110.65 -71.03 86.81
C ALA A 386 -111.16 -72.43 86.43
N LEU A 387 -111.00 -72.84 85.16
CA LEU A 387 -111.22 -74.21 84.68
C LEU A 387 -110.12 -75.19 85.15
N GLU A 388 -108.86 -74.76 85.29
CA GLU A 388 -107.71 -75.60 85.68
C GLU A 388 -107.49 -75.62 87.19
N SER A 389 -107.95 -74.60 87.92
CA SER A 389 -108.18 -74.69 89.38
C SER A 389 -109.30 -75.69 89.71
N HIS A 390 -110.14 -76.04 88.73
CA HIS A 390 -111.11 -77.15 88.80
C HIS A 390 -110.64 -78.43 88.08
N ARG A 391 -109.59 -78.33 87.26
CA ARG A 391 -108.90 -79.46 86.63
C ARG A 391 -107.62 -79.83 87.37
N VAL A 392 -107.67 -79.56 88.69
CA VAL A 392 -107.02 -80.32 89.75
C VAL A 392 -105.55 -79.90 89.88
N GLU A 393 -104.96 -79.68 91.06
CA GLU A 393 -104.81 -80.66 92.15
C GLU A 393 -104.45 -82.09 91.67
N LEU A 394 -104.27 -82.31 90.34
CA LEU A 394 -103.70 -83.46 89.66
C LEU A 394 -102.51 -82.94 88.87
N GLY A 395 -101.30 -83.37 89.26
CA GLY A 395 -100.13 -83.28 88.39
C GLY A 395 -99.29 -82.02 88.62
N SER A 396 -98.72 -81.80 89.80
CA SER A 396 -97.39 -82.31 90.15
C SER A 396 -96.35 -82.31 89.00
N LEU A 397 -95.31 -81.50 89.22
CA LEU A 397 -93.88 -81.74 88.91
C LEU A 397 -93.32 -81.44 87.49
N ALA A 398 -92.34 -80.51 87.51
CA ALA A 398 -91.00 -80.62 86.87
C ALA A 398 -90.92 -80.51 85.32
N LYS A 399 -89.88 -79.99 84.65
CA LYS A 399 -88.59 -79.31 84.93
C LYS A 399 -87.98 -78.97 83.53
N LYS A 400 -87.09 -77.95 83.50
CA LYS A 400 -85.88 -77.79 82.63
C LYS A 400 -86.01 -77.33 81.15
N GLN A 401 -85.36 -76.17 80.84
CA GLN A 401 -84.14 -75.95 80.00
C GLN A 401 -84.50 -75.76 78.50
N GLU A 402 -83.85 -74.99 77.61
CA GLU A 402 -82.64 -74.14 77.46
C GLU A 402 -82.83 -73.39 76.09
N ALA A 403 -82.55 -72.09 75.92
CA ALA A 403 -81.29 -71.45 75.46
C ALA A 403 -81.15 -71.11 73.95
N ALA A 404 -80.69 -69.86 73.72
CA ALA A 404 -79.80 -69.33 72.67
C ALA A 404 -80.34 -69.16 71.21
N SER A 405 -80.00 -68.13 70.41
CA SER A 405 -78.75 -67.37 70.30
C SER A 405 -78.86 -66.04 69.49
N LYS A 406 -78.02 -65.05 69.90
CA LYS A 406 -77.12 -64.12 69.16
C LYS A 406 -77.64 -63.13 68.09
N ALA A 407 -77.42 -61.80 68.18
CA ALA A 407 -76.18 -60.97 68.34
C ALA A 407 -75.46 -60.69 67.00
N THR A 408 -74.83 -59.55 66.65
CA THR A 408 -74.56 -58.22 67.28
C THR A 408 -73.66 -57.42 66.31
N LEU A 409 -73.75 -56.08 66.37
CA LEU A 409 -72.81 -54.97 66.04
C LEU A 409 -71.62 -55.12 65.07
N GLY A 410 -71.32 -54.00 64.38
CA GLY A 410 -69.94 -53.62 64.05
C GLY A 410 -69.81 -52.37 63.17
N GLU A 411 -69.73 -51.19 63.79
CA GLU A 411 -69.25 -49.93 63.18
C GLU A 411 -67.79 -50.06 62.68
N SER A 412 -67.45 -49.40 61.57
CA SER A 412 -66.10 -48.84 61.37
C SER A 412 -66.08 -47.68 60.35
N GLN A 413 -65.11 -46.80 60.56
CA GLN A 413 -64.97 -45.39 60.20
C GLN A 413 -64.22 -45.12 58.85
N PRO A 414 -64.05 -43.84 58.44
CA PRO A 414 -63.49 -43.39 57.15
C PRO A 414 -61.96 -43.17 57.19
N PRO A 415 -61.32 -42.73 56.09
CA PRO A 415 -60.02 -42.05 56.22
C PRO A 415 -59.88 -40.75 55.42
N THR A 416 -59.52 -39.68 56.12
CA THR A 416 -58.77 -38.52 55.62
C THR A 416 -57.30 -38.71 56.02
N LYS A 417 -56.35 -38.62 55.07
CA LYS A 417 -54.89 -38.73 55.36
C LYS A 417 -54.20 -37.37 55.27
N LYS A 418 -53.52 -37.03 56.38
CA LYS A 418 -52.67 -35.86 56.64
C LYS A 418 -51.30 -35.98 55.93
N GLN A 419 -50.83 -34.86 55.37
CA GLN A 419 -49.43 -34.64 54.94
C GLN A 419 -48.50 -34.51 56.15
N LYS A 420 -47.28 -35.05 56.01
CA LYS A 420 -46.23 -35.16 57.04
C LYS A 420 -45.19 -34.05 56.82
N ILE A 421 -44.97 -33.23 57.85
CA ILE A 421 -44.01 -32.11 57.86
C ILE A 421 -42.58 -32.66 57.98
N GLY A 422 -41.70 -32.11 57.13
CA GLY A 422 -40.30 -32.49 56.97
C GLY A 422 -39.41 -32.07 58.14
N LYS A 423 -38.40 -32.91 58.39
CA LYS A 423 -37.34 -32.79 59.41
C LYS A 423 -36.34 -31.71 58.96
N GLN A 424 -36.16 -30.65 59.75
CA GLN A 424 -35.11 -29.65 59.51
C GLN A 424 -33.72 -30.30 59.66
N VAL A 425 -32.96 -30.31 58.57
CA VAL A 425 -31.53 -30.67 58.54
C VAL A 425 -30.74 -29.47 59.05
N LYS A 426 -29.94 -29.66 60.11
CA LYS A 426 -29.00 -28.64 60.59
C LYS A 426 -27.94 -28.39 59.52
N VAL A 427 -27.82 -27.15 59.06
CA VAL A 427 -26.79 -26.69 58.13
C VAL A 427 -25.43 -26.79 58.83
N GLY A 428 -24.56 -27.68 58.35
CA GLY A 428 -23.20 -27.83 58.86
C GLY A 428 -22.30 -26.69 58.36
N THR A 429 -21.33 -26.27 59.15
CA THR A 429 -20.24 -25.37 58.74
C THR A 429 -18.97 -26.18 58.46
N ILE A 430 -18.03 -25.61 57.71
CA ILE A 430 -16.75 -26.25 57.39
C ILE A 430 -15.85 -26.26 58.63
N PHE A 431 -15.38 -27.43 59.07
CA PHE A 431 -14.48 -27.59 60.22
C PHE A 431 -13.11 -28.13 59.80
N LYS A 432 -12.05 -27.78 60.54
CA LYS A 432 -10.66 -28.25 60.28
C LYS A 432 -10.52 -29.78 60.28
N SER A 433 -11.43 -30.48 60.99
CA SER A 433 -11.47 -31.94 61.09
C SER A 433 -12.07 -32.65 59.87
N MET A 434 -12.69 -31.93 58.92
CA MET A 434 -13.26 -32.54 57.71
C MET A 434 -12.22 -33.33 56.91
N LYS A 435 -12.66 -34.43 56.30
CA LYS A 435 -11.78 -35.25 55.45
C LYS A 435 -11.50 -34.51 54.14
N VAL A 436 -10.33 -34.77 53.53
CA VAL A 436 -9.94 -34.15 52.25
C VAL A 436 -10.96 -34.42 51.15
N ALA A 437 -11.59 -35.60 51.15
CA ALA A 437 -12.66 -35.93 50.21
C ALA A 437 -13.88 -35.01 50.35
N GLU A 438 -14.34 -34.75 51.58
CA GLU A 438 -15.49 -33.88 51.87
C GLU A 438 -15.17 -32.41 51.52
N LEU A 439 -13.93 -31.96 51.77
CA LEU A 439 -13.47 -30.63 51.38
C LEU A 439 -13.38 -30.48 49.85
N LYS A 440 -12.94 -31.52 49.14
CA LYS A 440 -12.92 -31.53 47.67
C LYS A 440 -14.34 -31.50 47.10
N GLU A 441 -15.28 -32.23 47.69
CA GLU A 441 -16.69 -32.20 47.26
C GLU A 441 -17.35 -30.82 47.47
N GLU A 442 -17.10 -30.18 48.62
CA GLU A 442 -17.53 -28.80 48.89
C GLU A 442 -16.90 -27.79 47.92
N ALA A 443 -15.62 -27.95 47.60
CA ALA A 443 -14.94 -27.09 46.64
C ALA A 443 -15.51 -27.23 45.22
N VAL A 444 -15.86 -28.45 44.80
CA VAL A 444 -16.61 -28.69 43.56
C VAL A 444 -18.00 -28.04 43.62
N ALA A 445 -18.69 -28.11 44.76
CA ALA A 445 -19.99 -27.44 44.94
C ALA A 445 -19.87 -25.90 44.85
N ARG A 446 -18.72 -25.32 45.21
CA ARG A 446 -18.44 -23.89 45.02
C ARG A 446 -17.95 -23.51 43.62
N GLY A 447 -17.90 -24.47 42.69
CA GLY A 447 -17.53 -24.25 41.30
C GLY A 447 -16.02 -24.20 41.04
N ILE A 448 -15.19 -24.73 41.95
CA ILE A 448 -13.76 -24.89 41.72
C ILE A 448 -13.54 -26.12 40.82
N ASP A 449 -12.72 -26.00 39.78
CA ASP A 449 -12.50 -27.06 38.80
C ASP A 449 -11.88 -28.31 39.47
N VAL A 450 -12.47 -29.48 39.19
CA VAL A 450 -11.99 -30.80 39.66
C VAL A 450 -10.52 -31.00 39.33
N LYS A 451 -10.03 -30.44 38.21
CA LYS A 451 -8.62 -30.54 37.79
C LYS A 451 -7.69 -29.76 38.73
N GLU A 452 -8.07 -28.57 39.18
CA GLU A 452 -7.28 -27.80 40.16
C GLU A 452 -7.29 -28.50 41.53
N LEU A 453 -8.41 -29.09 41.92
CA LEU A 453 -8.57 -29.76 43.22
C LEU A 453 -7.69 -31.00 43.41
N THR A 454 -7.17 -31.59 42.33
CA THR A 454 -6.20 -32.70 42.44
C THR A 454 -4.83 -32.24 42.94
N ARG A 455 -4.48 -30.96 42.76
CA ARG A 455 -3.16 -30.39 43.07
C ARG A 455 -3.10 -29.65 44.42
N ILE A 456 -4.25 -29.34 44.99
CA ILE A 456 -4.36 -28.55 46.22
C ILE A 456 -4.32 -29.47 47.44
N ASN A 457 -3.45 -29.15 48.41
CA ASN A 457 -3.35 -29.89 49.67
C ASN A 457 -4.50 -29.51 50.64
N LYS A 458 -4.65 -30.26 51.75
CA LYS A 458 -5.76 -30.08 52.69
C LYS A 458 -5.82 -28.66 53.27
N ASP A 459 -4.66 -28.10 53.63
CA ASP A 459 -4.60 -26.81 54.31
C ASP A 459 -4.97 -25.66 53.36
N SER A 460 -4.49 -25.71 52.12
CA SER A 460 -4.90 -24.76 51.08
C SER A 460 -6.38 -24.90 50.72
N LEU A 461 -6.98 -26.10 50.79
CA LEU A 461 -8.43 -26.28 50.63
C LEU A 461 -9.22 -25.64 51.78
N LEU A 462 -8.77 -25.83 53.03
CA LEU A 462 -9.41 -25.23 54.21
C LEU A 462 -9.30 -23.70 54.21
N GLU A 463 -8.18 -23.16 53.73
CA GLU A 463 -7.95 -21.74 53.56
C GLU A 463 -8.85 -21.15 52.47
N MET A 464 -8.90 -21.80 51.31
CA MET A 464 -9.73 -21.39 50.16
C MET A 464 -11.23 -21.47 50.44
N LEU A 465 -11.67 -22.50 51.17
CA LEU A 465 -13.07 -22.69 51.54
C LEU A 465 -13.50 -21.84 52.75
N VAL A 466 -12.54 -21.32 53.51
CA VAL A 466 -12.73 -20.58 54.75
C VAL A 466 -13.45 -21.41 55.82
N VAL A 467 -12.68 -21.88 56.80
CA VAL A 467 -13.21 -22.59 57.99
C VAL A 467 -14.27 -21.75 58.69
N GLY A 468 -15.42 -22.35 59.00
CA GLY A 468 -16.59 -21.70 59.59
C GLY A 468 -17.62 -21.22 58.57
N SER A 469 -17.34 -21.25 57.27
CA SER A 469 -18.35 -20.97 56.25
C SER A 469 -19.39 -22.11 56.16
N PRO A 470 -20.64 -21.84 55.71
CA PRO A 470 -21.67 -22.87 55.56
C PRO A 470 -21.25 -23.91 54.52
N CYS A 471 -21.38 -25.19 54.86
CA CYS A 471 -21.16 -26.30 53.93
C CYS A 471 -22.37 -26.42 52.99
N ILE A 472 -22.12 -26.36 51.69
CA ILE A 472 -23.09 -26.57 50.63
C ILE A 472 -23.24 -28.08 50.44
N ILE A 473 -24.19 -28.66 51.16
CA ILE A 473 -24.55 -30.08 50.98
C ILE A 473 -25.13 -30.22 49.56
N LYS A 474 -24.60 -31.17 48.77
CA LYS A 474 -25.22 -31.58 47.51
C LYS A 474 -26.61 -32.11 47.79
N THR A 475 -27.62 -31.29 47.56
CA THR A 475 -29.02 -31.70 47.55
C THR A 475 -29.39 -32.12 46.13
N ASP A 476 -30.50 -32.84 45.96
CA ASP A 476 -31.02 -33.19 44.62
C ASP A 476 -31.22 -31.94 43.73
N ALA A 477 -31.50 -30.78 44.35
CA ALA A 477 -31.58 -29.49 43.67
C ALA A 477 -30.24 -29.01 43.08
N TRP A 478 -29.11 -29.40 43.67
CA TRP A 478 -27.78 -29.09 43.12
C TRP A 478 -27.50 -29.87 41.83
N ASP A 479 -27.88 -31.14 41.76
CA ASP A 479 -27.73 -31.96 40.56
C ASP A 479 -28.60 -31.44 39.40
N GLU A 480 -29.76 -30.86 39.72
CA GLU A 480 -30.59 -30.13 38.76
C GLU A 480 -29.89 -28.87 38.24
N VAL A 481 -29.27 -28.08 39.11
CA VAL A 481 -28.47 -26.89 38.72
C VAL A 481 -27.28 -27.27 37.83
N VAL A 482 -26.57 -28.37 38.14
CA VAL A 482 -25.47 -28.87 37.32
C VAL A 482 -25.98 -29.33 35.95
N SER A 483 -27.12 -30.02 35.91
CA SER A 483 -27.76 -30.44 34.65
C SER A 483 -28.17 -29.24 33.79
N LEU A 484 -28.75 -28.20 34.41
CA LEU A 484 -29.10 -26.95 33.73
C LEU A 484 -27.87 -26.20 33.20
N ARG A 485 -26.77 -26.15 33.96
CA ARG A 485 -25.52 -25.54 33.46
C ARG A 485 -25.00 -26.27 32.22
N LYS A 486 -25.11 -27.60 32.18
CA LYS A 486 -24.75 -28.41 31.03
C LYS A 486 -25.65 -28.11 29.82
N THR A 487 -26.97 -28.04 30.01
CA THR A 487 -27.89 -27.70 28.90
C THR A 487 -27.65 -26.28 28.37
N PHE A 488 -27.42 -25.30 29.24
CA PHE A 488 -27.06 -23.93 28.82
C PHE A 488 -25.73 -23.88 28.05
N ALA A 489 -24.73 -24.67 28.45
CA ALA A 489 -23.47 -24.75 27.73
C ALA A 489 -23.66 -25.36 26.33
N GLU A 490 -24.46 -26.42 26.21
CA GLU A 490 -24.81 -27.05 24.93
C GLU A 490 -25.62 -26.10 24.02
N GLU A 491 -26.59 -25.38 24.57
CA GLU A 491 -27.36 -24.37 23.83
C GLU A 491 -26.48 -23.23 23.33
N ARG A 492 -25.53 -22.76 24.16
CA ARG A 492 -24.56 -21.73 23.75
C ARG A 492 -23.68 -22.20 22.60
N GLN A 493 -23.19 -23.45 22.64
CA GLN A 493 -22.43 -24.03 21.54
C GLN A 493 -23.27 -24.16 20.25
N LYS A 494 -24.53 -24.58 20.36
CA LYS A 494 -25.46 -24.63 19.22
C LYS A 494 -25.72 -23.24 18.62
N ALA A 495 -25.89 -22.23 19.47
CA ALA A 495 -26.06 -20.84 19.04
C ALA A 495 -24.81 -20.31 18.30
N GLU A 496 -23.61 -20.57 18.83
CA GLU A 496 -22.35 -20.19 18.18
C GLU A 496 -22.15 -20.91 16.84
N GLN A 497 -22.49 -22.19 16.75
CA GLN A 497 -22.44 -22.94 15.48
C GLN A 497 -23.42 -22.37 14.45
N LEU A 498 -24.65 -22.06 14.86
CA LEU A 498 -25.65 -21.44 13.99
C LEU A 498 -25.20 -20.06 13.50
N GLU A 499 -24.58 -19.26 14.37
CA GLU A 499 -24.02 -17.97 13.99
C GLU A 499 -22.86 -18.12 12.99
N ARG A 500 -21.96 -19.08 13.19
CA ARG A 500 -20.89 -19.40 12.21
C ARG A 500 -21.47 -19.79 10.86
N GLN A 501 -22.52 -20.62 10.83
CA GLN A 501 -23.20 -20.98 9.59
C GLN A 501 -23.84 -19.75 8.90
N ARG A 502 -24.47 -18.85 9.66
CA ARG A 502 -25.01 -17.60 9.12
C ARG A 502 -23.92 -16.70 8.53
N ARG A 503 -22.78 -16.57 9.21
CA ARG A 503 -21.61 -15.81 8.71
C ARG A 503 -21.05 -16.41 7.43
N GLN A 504 -20.93 -17.74 7.35
CA GLN A 504 -20.47 -18.44 6.15
C GLN A 504 -21.42 -18.23 4.96
N LYS A 505 -22.74 -18.37 5.18
CA LYS A 505 -23.75 -18.11 4.13
C LYS A 505 -23.73 -16.64 3.68
N ALA A 506 -23.61 -15.69 4.60
CA ALA A 506 -23.50 -14.27 4.27
C ALA A 506 -22.22 -13.97 3.44
N ALA A 507 -21.08 -14.53 3.83
CA ALA A 507 -19.83 -14.39 3.08
C ALA A 507 -19.89 -15.05 1.69
N GLN A 508 -20.61 -16.17 1.55
CA GLN A 508 -20.83 -16.81 0.25
C GLN A 508 -21.72 -15.96 -0.66
N LEU A 509 -22.80 -15.39 -0.13
CA LEU A 509 -23.68 -14.48 -0.88
C LEU A 509 -22.95 -13.20 -1.31
N GLU A 510 -22.10 -12.65 -0.44
CA GLU A 510 -21.29 -11.47 -0.77
C GLU A 510 -20.29 -11.76 -1.90
N ARG A 511 -19.63 -12.93 -1.86
CA ARG A 511 -18.77 -13.37 -2.97
C ARG A 511 -19.53 -13.50 -4.29
N GLN A 512 -20.74 -14.08 -4.27
CA GLN A 512 -21.59 -14.18 -5.46
C GLN A 512 -21.96 -12.80 -6.02
N ARG A 513 -22.27 -11.82 -5.16
CA ARG A 513 -22.56 -10.44 -5.58
C ARG A 513 -21.34 -9.78 -6.22
N GLN A 514 -20.15 -9.95 -5.64
CA GLN A 514 -18.91 -9.42 -6.21
C GLN A 514 -18.57 -10.05 -7.57
N GLU A 515 -18.76 -11.36 -7.71
CA GLU A 515 -18.60 -12.05 -8.99
C GLU A 515 -19.60 -11.57 -10.05
N GLU A 516 -20.85 -11.29 -9.67
CA GLU A 516 -21.86 -10.76 -10.59
C GLU A 516 -21.50 -9.34 -11.06
N ILE A 517 -21.05 -8.47 -10.15
CA ILE A 517 -20.57 -7.11 -10.48
C ILE A 517 -19.39 -7.20 -11.45
N TYR A 518 -18.41 -8.06 -11.15
CA TYR A 518 -17.25 -8.27 -12.01
C TYR A 518 -17.64 -8.77 -13.41
N ARG A 519 -18.58 -9.72 -13.51
CA ARG A 519 -19.10 -10.20 -14.80
C ARG A 519 -19.77 -9.09 -15.61
N LYS A 520 -20.55 -8.22 -14.96
CA LYS A 520 -21.21 -7.07 -15.62
C LYS A 520 -20.20 -6.02 -16.08
N GLU A 521 -19.16 -5.74 -15.31
CA GLU A 521 -18.06 -4.85 -15.72
C GLU A 521 -17.28 -5.41 -16.92
N GLU A 522 -16.96 -6.71 -16.89
CA GLU A 522 -16.26 -7.37 -17.98
C GLU A 522 -17.09 -7.37 -19.27
N GLN A 523 -18.41 -7.58 -19.18
CA GLN A 523 -19.32 -7.45 -20.33
C GLN A 523 -19.33 -6.03 -20.91
N ARG A 524 -19.43 -5.00 -20.05
CA ARG A 524 -19.36 -3.60 -20.49
C ARG A 524 -18.04 -3.28 -21.18
N ARG A 525 -16.91 -3.78 -20.65
CA ARG A 525 -15.58 -3.61 -21.26
C ARG A 525 -15.49 -4.27 -22.63
N ARG A 526 -16.02 -5.49 -22.78
CA ARG A 526 -16.06 -6.21 -24.06
C ARG A 526 -16.95 -5.51 -25.09
N GLU A 527 -18.10 -5.00 -24.67
CA GLU A 527 -18.99 -4.25 -25.55
C GLU A 527 -18.36 -2.92 -26.00
N GLN A 528 -17.68 -2.22 -25.09
CA GLN A 528 -16.96 -0.99 -25.41
C GLN A 528 -15.79 -1.23 -26.36
N GLU A 529 -14.99 -2.28 -26.15
CA GLU A 529 -13.90 -2.63 -27.06
C GLU A 529 -14.44 -3.06 -28.42
N LYS A 530 -15.56 -3.80 -28.47
CA LYS A 530 -16.26 -4.12 -29.71
C LYS A 530 -16.68 -2.87 -30.46
N LYS A 531 -17.32 -1.90 -29.79
CA LYS A 531 -17.69 -0.60 -30.39
C LYS A 531 -16.46 0.17 -30.90
N ARG A 532 -15.36 0.17 -30.16
CA ARG A 532 -14.10 0.78 -30.59
C ARG A 532 -13.48 0.08 -31.78
N GLN A 533 -13.64 -1.23 -31.89
CA GLN A 533 -13.17 -2.01 -33.03
C GLN A 533 -14.03 -1.74 -34.26
N GLU A 534 -15.36 -1.81 -34.13
CA GLU A 534 -16.32 -1.45 -35.19
C GLU A 534 -16.08 -0.03 -35.70
N GLN A 535 -15.81 0.93 -34.80
CA GLN A 535 -15.46 2.30 -35.20
C GLN A 535 -14.12 2.35 -35.94
N ARG A 536 -13.08 1.65 -35.47
CA ARG A 536 -11.78 1.59 -36.16
C ARG A 536 -11.89 0.94 -37.54
N GLU A 537 -12.73 -0.07 -37.70
CA GLU A 537 -13.00 -0.72 -38.98
C GLU A 537 -13.76 0.23 -39.93
N LYS A 538 -14.73 0.99 -39.41
CA LYS A 538 -15.44 2.02 -40.17
C LYS A 538 -14.49 3.14 -40.62
N ASP A 539 -13.71 3.70 -39.70
CA ASP A 539 -12.73 4.74 -40.00
C ASP A 539 -11.70 4.25 -41.03
N ARG A 540 -11.28 2.98 -40.92
CA ARG A 540 -10.36 2.35 -41.87
C ARG A 540 -10.99 2.17 -43.25
N ALA A 541 -12.26 1.79 -43.33
CA ALA A 541 -12.96 1.66 -44.60
C ALA A 541 -13.12 3.03 -45.31
N GLU A 542 -13.43 4.08 -44.55
CA GLU A 542 -13.49 5.45 -45.06
C GLU A 542 -12.11 5.95 -45.53
N GLU A 543 -11.06 5.65 -44.76
CA GLU A 543 -9.66 5.96 -45.10
C GLU A 543 -9.23 5.27 -46.41
N ILE A 544 -9.50 3.97 -46.57
CA ILE A 544 -9.22 3.21 -47.81
C ILE A 544 -10.00 3.79 -49.00
N SER A 545 -11.27 4.13 -48.81
CA SER A 545 -12.11 4.71 -49.87
C SER A 545 -11.49 6.01 -50.42
N LYS A 546 -11.04 6.91 -49.52
CA LYS A 546 -10.36 8.16 -49.90
C LYS A 546 -9.02 7.93 -50.60
N GLN A 547 -8.31 6.86 -50.23
CA GLN A 547 -6.99 6.55 -50.78
C GLN A 547 -7.03 5.81 -52.13
N GLY A 548 -8.22 5.43 -52.61
CA GLY A 548 -8.40 4.78 -53.91
C GLY A 548 -7.80 5.57 -55.08
N GLU A 549 -7.82 6.90 -55.01
CA GLU A 549 -7.29 7.79 -56.07
C GLU A 549 -5.76 7.72 -56.22
N PHE A 550 -5.03 7.42 -55.13
CA PHE A 550 -3.57 7.31 -55.17
C PHE A 550 -3.09 6.03 -55.88
N HIS A 551 -3.98 5.04 -56.08
CA HIS A 551 -3.66 3.77 -56.74
C HIS A 551 -3.64 3.92 -58.27
N SER A 552 -2.72 4.75 -58.77
CA SER A 552 -2.57 5.08 -60.19
C SER A 552 -1.40 4.34 -60.87
N LEU A 553 -0.45 3.78 -60.12
CA LEU A 553 0.76 3.18 -60.68
C LEU A 553 0.48 1.78 -61.23
N SER A 554 0.54 1.66 -62.55
CA SER A 554 0.51 0.35 -63.22
C SER A 554 1.89 -0.29 -63.19
N VAL A 555 2.02 -1.42 -62.51
CA VAL A 555 3.26 -2.20 -62.45
C VAL A 555 3.16 -3.47 -63.30
N PRO A 556 4.29 -4.06 -63.73
CA PRO A 556 4.24 -5.30 -64.50
C PRO A 556 3.48 -6.40 -63.73
N LYS A 557 2.63 -7.17 -64.42
CA LYS A 557 1.84 -8.26 -63.82
C LYS A 557 2.67 -9.31 -63.05
N LYS A 558 3.97 -9.41 -63.35
CA LYS A 558 4.93 -10.25 -62.62
C LYS A 558 5.19 -9.77 -61.19
N VAL A 559 5.03 -8.47 -60.92
CA VAL A 559 5.19 -7.87 -59.60
C VAL A 559 3.88 -7.99 -58.83
N HIS A 560 2.80 -7.43 -59.37
CA HIS A 560 1.47 -7.46 -58.77
C HIS A 560 0.40 -7.18 -59.85
N GLY A 561 -0.80 -7.73 -59.71
CA GLY A 561 -1.87 -7.63 -60.71
C GLY A 561 -2.72 -6.35 -60.61
N CYS A 562 -2.76 -5.71 -59.45
CA CYS A 562 -3.51 -4.48 -59.20
C CYS A 562 -2.65 -3.23 -59.39
N LYS A 563 -3.30 -2.06 -59.52
CA LYS A 563 -2.61 -0.77 -59.48
C LYS A 563 -2.06 -0.54 -58.06
N LEU A 564 -0.84 -0.03 -57.98
CA LEU A 564 -0.19 0.31 -56.71
C LEU A 564 -0.26 1.82 -56.46
N ALA A 565 -0.12 2.20 -55.20
CA ALA A 565 0.14 3.57 -54.75
C ALA A 565 1.51 3.62 -54.05
N PHE A 566 2.10 4.81 -53.94
CA PHE A 566 3.29 4.99 -53.12
C PHE A 566 2.90 4.89 -51.64
N THR A 567 3.61 4.06 -50.88
CA THR A 567 3.27 3.78 -49.46
C THR A 567 3.32 5.03 -48.58
N LYS A 568 4.17 6.00 -48.91
CA LYS A 568 4.30 7.28 -48.19
C LYS A 568 3.07 8.19 -48.34
N ASP A 569 2.29 8.02 -49.40
CA ASP A 569 1.09 8.82 -49.68
C ASP A 569 -0.17 8.16 -49.08
N LEU A 570 -0.04 6.93 -48.58
CA LEU A 570 -1.10 6.21 -47.90
C LEU A 570 -1.02 6.40 -46.38
N LEU A 571 -2.18 6.43 -45.75
CA LEU A 571 -2.33 6.43 -44.30
C LEU A 571 -2.92 5.09 -43.83
N PHE A 572 -2.52 4.67 -42.64
CA PHE A 572 -3.05 3.53 -41.90
C PHE A 572 -3.41 3.99 -40.49
N HIS A 573 -4.71 4.06 -40.20
CA HIS A 573 -5.25 4.62 -38.96
C HIS A 573 -4.78 6.06 -38.70
N GLY A 574 -4.73 6.89 -39.74
CA GLY A 574 -4.31 8.29 -39.65
C GLY A 574 -2.79 8.51 -39.50
N THR A 575 -1.99 7.44 -39.52
CA THR A 575 -0.52 7.52 -39.54
C THR A 575 0.02 7.11 -40.89
N PRO A 576 1.17 7.63 -41.36
CA PRO A 576 1.77 7.18 -42.62
C PRO A 576 1.90 5.65 -42.66
N ARG A 577 1.39 5.02 -43.72
CA ARG A 577 1.34 3.56 -43.84
C ARG A 577 2.73 2.93 -43.84
N SER A 578 3.75 3.69 -44.22
CA SER A 578 5.17 3.27 -44.20
C SER A 578 5.65 2.74 -42.84
N TYR A 579 5.03 3.14 -41.73
CA TYR A 579 5.37 2.62 -40.40
C TYR A 579 4.82 1.23 -40.09
N ASN A 580 3.70 0.88 -40.73
CA ASN A 580 2.97 -0.37 -40.45
C ASN A 580 3.08 -1.39 -41.58
N ALA A 581 3.44 -0.94 -42.78
CA ALA A 581 3.60 -1.78 -43.95
C ALA A 581 4.71 -2.84 -43.77
N ARG A 582 4.49 -4.01 -44.35
CA ARG A 582 5.48 -5.11 -44.36
C ARG A 582 5.56 -5.71 -45.73
N CYS A 583 6.73 -5.64 -46.35
CA CYS A 583 6.96 -6.21 -47.67
C CYS A 583 6.50 -7.67 -47.72
N THR A 584 5.58 -8.01 -48.61
CA THR A 584 5.02 -9.36 -48.74
C THR A 584 6.10 -10.39 -49.06
N GLU A 585 7.09 -9.99 -49.85
CA GLU A 585 8.17 -10.86 -50.32
C GLU A 585 9.22 -11.16 -49.24
N CYS A 586 9.84 -10.13 -48.65
CA CYS A 586 10.95 -10.31 -47.70
C CYS A 586 10.58 -10.07 -46.23
N ARG A 587 9.32 -9.72 -45.93
CA ARG A 587 8.79 -9.36 -44.60
C ARG A 587 9.50 -8.17 -43.91
N SER A 588 10.39 -7.47 -44.61
CA SER A 588 11.02 -6.22 -44.12
C SER A 588 9.95 -5.17 -43.82
N ARG A 589 10.17 -4.38 -42.75
CA ARG A 589 9.39 -3.17 -42.44
C ARG A 589 10.01 -1.89 -43.02
N PHE A 590 11.20 -2.00 -43.59
CA PHE A 590 11.97 -0.85 -44.06
C PHE A 590 11.86 -0.68 -45.57
N ASN A 591 11.84 0.58 -46.00
CA ASN A 591 11.84 0.98 -47.41
C ASN A 591 10.67 0.38 -48.21
N ILE A 592 9.47 0.33 -47.60
CA ILE A 592 8.26 0.00 -48.34
C ILE A 592 7.94 1.18 -49.24
N GLU A 593 7.97 0.93 -50.55
CA GLU A 593 7.82 1.98 -51.56
C GLU A 593 6.42 1.97 -52.16
N TYR A 594 5.90 0.76 -52.43
CA TYR A 594 4.62 0.58 -53.09
C TYR A 594 3.71 -0.35 -52.33
N THR A 595 2.43 -0.05 -52.40
CA THR A 595 1.39 -0.72 -51.64
C THR A 595 0.10 -0.82 -52.45
N CYS A 596 -0.62 -1.92 -52.27
CA CYS A 596 -1.99 -2.11 -52.72
C CYS A 596 -2.91 -2.35 -51.52
N GLU A 597 -3.89 -1.46 -51.32
CA GLU A 597 -4.89 -1.63 -50.24
C GLU A 597 -5.85 -2.79 -50.46
N GLY A 598 -6.31 -3.00 -51.70
CA GLY A 598 -7.31 -4.03 -51.99
C GLY A 598 -6.84 -5.46 -51.75
N CYS A 599 -5.53 -5.71 -51.82
CA CYS A 599 -4.94 -7.04 -51.63
C CYS A 599 -3.99 -7.12 -50.42
N ASP A 600 -3.90 -6.05 -49.63
CA ASP A 600 -2.91 -5.88 -48.55
C ASP A 600 -1.48 -6.26 -48.98
N TYR A 601 -1.11 -5.85 -50.19
CA TYR A 601 0.17 -6.19 -50.79
C TYR A 601 1.13 -5.01 -50.69
N ASP A 602 2.16 -5.15 -49.86
CA ASP A 602 3.25 -4.19 -49.76
C ASP A 602 4.50 -4.74 -50.44
N ILE A 603 5.27 -3.90 -51.12
CA ILE A 603 6.57 -4.28 -51.67
C ILE A 603 7.62 -3.21 -51.38
N CYS A 604 8.76 -3.64 -50.82
CA CYS A 604 9.89 -2.75 -50.62
C CYS A 604 10.59 -2.45 -51.94
N ASN A 605 11.28 -1.30 -51.97
CA ASN A 605 12.02 -0.84 -53.15
C ASN A 605 12.98 -1.91 -53.68
N GLU A 606 13.66 -2.63 -52.78
CA GLU A 606 14.61 -3.69 -53.13
C GLU A 606 13.94 -4.90 -53.79
N CYS A 607 12.83 -5.41 -53.23
CA CYS A 607 12.08 -6.52 -53.83
C CYS A 607 11.40 -6.10 -55.14
N PHE A 608 10.94 -4.84 -55.22
CA PHE A 608 10.38 -4.30 -56.45
C PHE A 608 11.42 -4.31 -57.57
N LYS A 609 12.62 -3.76 -57.32
CA LYS A 609 13.76 -3.82 -58.22
C LYS A 609 14.10 -5.25 -58.61
N GLN A 610 14.20 -6.17 -57.65
CA GLN A 610 14.52 -7.58 -57.96
C GLN A 610 13.48 -8.25 -58.86
N LYS A 611 12.20 -7.92 -58.73
CA LYS A 611 11.15 -8.47 -59.61
C LYS A 611 11.12 -7.82 -60.99
N THR A 612 11.53 -6.56 -61.11
CA THR A 612 11.59 -5.83 -62.39
C THR A 612 12.93 -6.00 -63.12
N MET A 613 13.99 -6.39 -62.43
CA MET A 613 15.31 -6.64 -63.00
C MET A 613 15.31 -7.75 -64.04
N THR A 614 16.09 -7.54 -65.09
CA THR A 614 16.41 -8.53 -66.11
C THR A 614 17.35 -9.62 -65.56
N ALA A 615 17.45 -10.76 -66.25
CA ALA A 615 18.28 -11.88 -65.80
C ALA A 615 19.78 -11.52 -65.70
N SER A 616 20.28 -10.65 -66.58
CA SER A 616 21.67 -10.18 -66.56
C SER A 616 21.97 -9.30 -65.33
N GLU A 617 21.05 -8.38 -65.00
CA GLU A 617 21.17 -7.51 -63.83
C GLU A 617 21.12 -8.34 -62.53
N LYS A 618 20.25 -9.36 -62.45
CA LYS A 618 20.18 -10.28 -61.29
C LYS A 618 21.52 -10.98 -61.03
N LYS A 619 22.20 -11.41 -62.10
CA LYS A 619 23.53 -12.05 -62.00
C LYS A 619 24.60 -11.08 -61.51
N ALA A 620 24.55 -9.83 -61.94
CA ALA A 620 25.49 -8.79 -61.50
C ALA A 620 25.28 -8.42 -60.02
N ASP A 621 24.02 -8.23 -59.59
CA ASP A 621 23.70 -7.92 -58.19
C ASP A 621 24.05 -9.08 -57.24
N ALA A 622 23.78 -10.32 -57.63
CA ALA A 622 24.19 -11.50 -56.86
C ALA A 622 25.72 -11.56 -56.67
N LYS A 623 26.48 -11.22 -57.71
CA LYS A 623 27.96 -11.13 -57.62
C LYS A 623 28.41 -10.03 -56.66
N ARG A 624 27.75 -8.86 -56.68
CA ARG A 624 28.03 -7.75 -55.76
C ARG A 624 27.72 -8.13 -54.30
N LYS A 625 26.52 -8.66 -54.04
CA LYS A 625 26.10 -9.12 -52.69
C LYS A 625 27.02 -10.20 -52.12
N ALA A 626 27.47 -11.13 -52.96
CA ALA A 626 28.45 -12.14 -52.56
C ALA A 626 29.82 -11.53 -52.18
N ALA A 627 30.26 -10.47 -52.86
CA ALA A 627 31.48 -9.76 -52.53
C ALA A 627 31.35 -8.97 -51.20
N GLU A 628 30.24 -8.25 -51.02
CA GLU A 628 29.94 -7.49 -49.80
C GLU A 628 29.79 -8.40 -48.56
N GLU A 629 29.13 -9.55 -48.69
CA GLU A 629 28.99 -10.49 -47.57
C GLU A 629 30.35 -11.11 -47.18
N LYS A 630 31.21 -11.39 -48.16
CA LYS A 630 32.59 -11.82 -47.89
C LYS A 630 33.39 -10.76 -47.15
N GLU A 631 33.18 -9.48 -47.44
CA GLU A 631 33.80 -8.37 -46.71
C GLU A 631 33.22 -8.22 -45.30
N ARG A 632 31.90 -8.34 -45.14
CA ARG A 632 31.23 -8.31 -43.83
C ARG A 632 31.70 -9.44 -42.92
N GLN A 633 31.88 -10.64 -43.45
CA GLN A 633 32.41 -11.78 -42.70
C GLN A 633 33.84 -11.54 -42.24
N LYS A 634 34.70 -10.95 -43.09
CA LYS A 634 36.05 -10.53 -42.69
C LYS A 634 36.03 -9.47 -41.58
N ALA A 635 35.18 -8.45 -41.72
CA ALA A 635 35.04 -7.40 -40.71
C ALA A 635 34.46 -7.93 -39.38
N ALA A 636 33.53 -8.88 -39.44
CA ALA A 636 32.99 -9.53 -38.25
C ALA A 636 34.03 -10.42 -37.55
N ALA A 637 34.83 -11.17 -38.30
CA ALA A 637 35.94 -11.94 -37.77
C ALA A 637 36.99 -11.04 -37.09
N GLU A 638 37.32 -9.90 -37.71
CA GLU A 638 38.26 -8.94 -37.14
C GLU A 638 37.71 -8.28 -35.86
N ARG A 639 36.42 -7.92 -35.83
CA ARG A 639 35.77 -7.42 -34.61
C ARG A 639 35.80 -8.44 -33.48
N ARG A 640 35.59 -9.73 -33.77
CA ARG A 640 35.70 -10.79 -32.76
C ARG A 640 37.13 -10.92 -32.24
N ARG A 641 38.13 -10.87 -33.13
CA ARG A 641 39.55 -10.91 -32.76
C ARG A 641 39.92 -9.75 -31.82
N LEU A 642 39.47 -8.53 -32.13
CA LEU A 642 39.70 -7.36 -31.28
C LEU A 642 38.98 -7.47 -29.94
N GLN A 643 37.74 -7.96 -29.93
CA GLN A 643 36.98 -8.17 -28.69
C GLN A 643 37.66 -9.21 -27.78
N GLU A 644 38.14 -10.31 -28.34
CA GLU A 644 38.89 -11.35 -27.61
C GLU A 644 40.21 -10.79 -27.07
N GLU A 645 40.92 -9.97 -27.84
CA GLU A 645 42.15 -9.30 -27.39
C GLU A 645 41.88 -8.31 -26.24
N GLU A 646 40.78 -7.55 -26.31
CA GLU A 646 40.35 -6.66 -25.23
C GLU A 646 39.91 -7.43 -23.98
N ASP A 647 39.13 -8.50 -24.15
CA ASP A 647 38.70 -9.36 -23.05
C ASP A 647 39.92 -10.06 -22.41
N GLU A 648 40.94 -10.43 -23.18
CA GLU A 648 42.22 -10.96 -22.68
C GLU A 648 43.01 -9.92 -21.88
N LYS A 649 43.16 -8.70 -22.41
CA LYS A 649 43.79 -7.57 -21.71
C LYS A 649 43.04 -7.27 -20.42
N HIS A 650 41.71 -7.30 -20.46
CA HIS A 650 40.86 -7.10 -19.31
C HIS A 650 41.06 -8.22 -18.27
N ARG A 651 41.09 -9.49 -18.71
CA ARG A 651 41.33 -10.66 -17.84
C ARG A 651 42.68 -10.60 -17.14
N LYS A 652 43.75 -10.22 -17.86
CA LYS A 652 45.09 -10.05 -17.28
C LYS A 652 45.16 -8.87 -16.32
N LYS A 653 44.55 -7.74 -16.66
CA LYS A 653 44.55 -6.54 -15.81
C LYS A 653 43.79 -6.76 -14.50
N TRP A 654 42.79 -7.63 -14.48
CA TRP A 654 41.93 -7.89 -13.33
C TRP A 654 42.18 -9.25 -12.66
N ASP A 655 43.35 -9.85 -12.88
CA ASP A 655 43.76 -11.05 -12.13
C ASP A 655 44.02 -10.67 -10.66
N PRO A 656 43.26 -11.20 -9.68
CA PRO A 656 43.45 -10.86 -8.27
C PRO A 656 44.88 -11.14 -7.79
N LYS A 657 45.58 -12.12 -8.38
CA LYS A 657 46.98 -12.45 -8.04
C LYS A 657 47.96 -11.32 -8.34
N THR A 658 47.60 -10.40 -9.23
CA THR A 658 48.44 -9.23 -9.56
C THR A 658 48.20 -8.05 -8.63
N HIS A 659 47.05 -8.01 -7.92
CA HIS A 659 46.64 -6.87 -7.08
C HIS A 659 46.71 -7.14 -5.58
N PHE A 660 46.67 -8.40 -5.17
CA PHE A 660 46.69 -8.79 -3.76
C PHE A 660 47.71 -9.87 -3.49
N ALA A 661 48.29 -9.84 -2.28
CA ALA A 661 49.14 -10.92 -1.82
C ALA A 661 48.33 -12.23 -1.67
N GLU A 662 48.99 -13.37 -1.84
CA GLU A 662 48.33 -14.69 -1.80
C GLU A 662 47.61 -14.95 -0.47
N ASN A 663 48.12 -14.42 0.65
CA ASN A 663 47.47 -14.52 1.97
C ASN A 663 46.19 -13.66 2.12
N ILE A 664 45.94 -12.73 1.19
CA ILE A 664 44.69 -11.97 1.11
C ILE A 664 43.66 -12.71 0.25
N ILE A 665 44.10 -13.30 -0.85
CA ILE A 665 43.25 -14.09 -1.76
C ILE A 665 42.83 -15.39 -1.08
N SER A 666 43.81 -16.07 -0.49
CA SER A 666 43.75 -17.37 0.16
C SER A 666 44.23 -17.24 1.62
N PRO A 667 43.38 -16.73 2.54
CA PRO A 667 43.77 -16.53 3.93
C PRO A 667 44.18 -17.83 4.60
N SER A 668 45.22 -17.77 5.44
CA SER A 668 45.67 -18.93 6.23
C SER A 668 44.61 -19.33 7.26
N ASP A 669 44.65 -20.57 7.74
CA ASP A 669 43.68 -21.06 8.73
C ASP A 669 43.69 -20.24 10.03
N LYS A 670 44.83 -19.63 10.37
CA LYS A 670 44.93 -18.70 11.52
C LYS A 670 44.10 -17.43 11.33
N ASN A 671 43.96 -16.96 10.08
CA ASN A 671 43.15 -15.78 9.75
C ASN A 671 41.66 -16.14 9.69
N LYS A 672 41.31 -17.40 9.38
CA LYS A 672 39.92 -17.88 9.29
C LYS A 672 39.32 -18.28 10.64
N ASP A 673 40.14 -18.43 11.67
CA ASP A 673 39.67 -18.72 13.00
C ASP A 673 39.12 -17.43 13.65
N PRO A 674 37.83 -17.37 14.03
CA PRO A 674 37.23 -16.20 14.67
C PRO A 674 37.89 -15.87 16.02
N ASP A 675 38.49 -16.85 16.68
CA ASP A 675 39.26 -16.71 17.93
C ASP A 675 40.78 -16.67 17.67
N GLY A 676 41.20 -16.79 16.41
CA GLY A 676 42.52 -17.23 15.94
C GLY A 676 43.66 -16.24 16.08
N ASN A 677 43.39 -14.98 16.44
CA ASN A 677 44.45 -14.01 16.70
C ASN A 677 44.31 -13.45 18.12
N LYS A 678 44.86 -14.19 19.10
CA LYS A 678 44.89 -13.79 20.52
C LYS A 678 45.55 -12.41 20.73
N SER A 679 46.35 -11.93 19.77
CA SER A 679 46.71 -10.52 19.64
C SER A 679 45.64 -9.76 18.86
N LYS A 680 44.94 -8.85 19.55
CA LYS A 680 43.88 -7.94 19.05
C LYS A 680 44.08 -7.45 17.60
N GLY A 681 43.70 -8.27 16.63
CA GLY A 681 43.80 -7.98 15.21
C GLY A 681 42.62 -7.17 14.69
N PHE A 682 42.67 -6.84 13.40
CA PHE A 682 41.58 -6.24 12.65
C PHE A 682 40.73 -7.35 12.02
N THR A 683 39.44 -7.38 12.34
CA THR A 683 38.49 -8.37 11.80
C THR A 683 37.76 -7.81 10.58
N VAL A 684 37.71 -8.61 9.52
CA VAL A 684 36.92 -8.37 8.31
C VAL A 684 35.64 -9.20 8.41
N TRP A 685 34.51 -8.51 8.27
CA TRP A 685 33.18 -9.12 8.26
C TRP A 685 32.63 -9.03 6.84
N CYS A 686 32.09 -10.13 6.33
CA CYS A 686 31.28 -10.15 5.13
C CYS A 686 29.80 -9.99 5.51
N SER A 687 29.01 -9.48 4.58
CA SER A 687 27.57 -9.32 4.71
C SER A 687 26.98 -9.58 3.33
N ASP A 688 27.27 -10.76 2.80
CA ASP A 688 26.87 -11.28 1.51
C ASP A 688 25.48 -11.93 1.59
N GLY A 689 24.48 -11.11 1.89
CA GLY A 689 23.10 -11.47 1.59
C GLY A 689 22.13 -11.20 2.73
N TYR A 690 21.11 -10.40 2.42
CA TYR A 690 19.76 -10.83 2.75
C TYR A 690 19.51 -12.07 1.89
N GLY A 691 18.90 -13.13 2.44
CA GLY A 691 18.63 -14.35 1.68
C GLY A 691 17.97 -14.02 0.33
N ASN A 692 18.23 -14.83 -0.70
CA ASN A 692 17.65 -14.62 -2.03
C ASN A 692 16.15 -15.00 -2.04
N ASP A 693 15.37 -14.37 -1.17
CA ASP A 693 13.92 -14.56 -1.02
C ASP A 693 13.12 -13.79 -2.09
N GLY A 694 13.81 -13.21 -3.08
CA GLY A 694 13.20 -12.47 -4.19
C GLY A 694 12.53 -11.16 -3.76
N TRP A 695 12.59 -10.79 -2.49
CA TRP A 695 11.89 -9.66 -1.90
C TRP A 695 12.75 -9.02 -0.83
N HIS A 696 13.41 -7.90 -1.17
CA HIS A 696 14.21 -7.09 -0.25
C HIS A 696 13.41 -6.59 0.95
N SER A 697 13.19 -7.44 1.96
CA SER A 697 12.80 -7.02 3.28
C SER A 697 14.07 -6.51 3.98
N TYR A 698 14.28 -5.20 3.91
CA TYR A 698 15.27 -4.48 4.73
C TYR A 698 14.93 -4.50 6.23
N GLU A 699 14.12 -5.45 6.69
CA GLU A 699 13.66 -5.61 8.07
C GLU A 699 14.57 -6.60 8.81
N GLY A 700 15.84 -6.21 8.94
CA GLY A 700 16.82 -6.95 9.73
C GLY A 700 18.18 -6.26 9.66
N SER A 701 18.96 -6.32 10.74
CA SER A 701 20.39 -6.06 10.58
C SER A 701 20.94 -7.19 9.72
N PRO A 702 21.67 -6.90 8.63
CA PRO A 702 22.20 -7.95 7.78
C PRO A 702 23.06 -8.88 8.63
N THR A 703 22.93 -10.18 8.39
CA THR A 703 23.75 -11.19 9.07
C THR A 703 25.20 -10.90 8.75
N LYS A 704 25.95 -10.50 9.78
CA LYS A 704 27.39 -10.27 9.66
C LYS A 704 28.06 -11.63 9.79
N GLU A 705 28.60 -12.11 8.70
CA GLU A 705 29.39 -13.32 8.69
C GLU A 705 30.85 -12.96 8.90
N PHE A 706 31.50 -13.67 9.81
CA PHE A 706 32.93 -13.53 10.00
C PHE A 706 33.63 -14.04 8.73
N ASP A 707 34.49 -13.23 8.11
CA ASP A 707 35.34 -13.70 7.01
C ASP A 707 36.74 -14.06 7.53
N THR A 708 37.46 -13.08 8.06
CA THR A 708 38.87 -13.26 8.47
C THR A 708 39.35 -12.26 9.53
N THR A 709 40.43 -12.57 10.24
CA THR A 709 41.21 -11.63 11.08
C THR A 709 42.62 -11.42 10.53
N TYR A 710 43.17 -10.21 10.70
CA TYR A 710 44.55 -9.89 10.33
C TYR A 710 45.27 -9.13 11.45
N ALA A 711 46.60 -9.30 11.55
CA ALA A 711 47.40 -8.57 12.55
C ALA A 711 47.49 -7.07 12.23
N THR A 712 47.52 -6.71 10.94
CA THR A 712 47.64 -5.32 10.50
C THR A 712 46.36 -4.79 9.85
N LYS A 713 46.10 -3.49 10.01
CA LYS A 713 44.97 -2.81 9.35
C LYS A 713 45.09 -2.85 7.82
N LYS A 714 46.32 -2.85 7.30
CA LYS A 714 46.60 -2.84 5.86
C LYS A 714 46.07 -4.13 5.22
N GLU A 715 46.42 -5.29 5.78
CA GLU A 715 45.96 -6.59 5.27
C GLU A 715 44.44 -6.74 5.40
N ALA A 716 43.84 -6.33 6.52
CA ALA A 716 42.38 -6.35 6.67
C ALA A 716 41.66 -5.47 5.62
N ASN A 717 42.21 -4.30 5.31
CA ASN A 717 41.66 -3.44 4.26
C ASN A 717 41.85 -4.04 2.86
N GLU A 718 42.96 -4.71 2.59
CA GLU A 718 43.22 -5.41 1.33
C GLU A 718 42.24 -6.58 1.15
N ARG A 719 41.96 -7.35 2.21
CA ARG A 719 40.92 -8.39 2.18
C ARG A 719 39.54 -7.81 1.95
N ALA A 720 39.17 -6.73 2.64
CA ALA A 720 37.88 -6.07 2.41
C ALA A 720 37.73 -5.59 0.95
N ARG A 721 38.80 -5.07 0.35
CA ARG A 721 38.83 -4.69 -1.08
C ARG A 721 38.68 -5.90 -1.98
N TYR A 722 39.42 -6.99 -1.72
CA TYR A 722 39.30 -8.24 -2.47
C TYR A 722 37.87 -8.80 -2.40
N LEU A 723 37.26 -8.82 -1.22
CA LEU A 723 35.87 -9.29 -1.07
C LEU A 723 34.89 -8.42 -1.86
N PHE A 724 35.02 -7.10 -1.76
CA PHE A 724 34.14 -6.16 -2.44
C PHE A 724 34.28 -6.18 -3.97
N GLN A 725 35.51 -6.27 -4.48
CA GLN A 725 35.81 -6.13 -5.90
C GLN A 725 35.84 -7.48 -6.66
N TRP A 726 36.19 -8.59 -6.00
CA TRP A 726 36.37 -9.90 -6.65
C TRP A 726 35.45 -11.02 -6.15
N LYS A 727 34.98 -11.00 -4.89
CA LYS A 727 34.08 -12.05 -4.35
C LYS A 727 32.63 -11.63 -4.18
N ASN A 728 32.28 -10.41 -4.57
CA ASN A 728 30.93 -9.88 -4.45
C ASN A 728 29.96 -10.64 -5.39
N PRO A 729 28.95 -11.36 -4.86
CA PRO A 729 28.03 -12.19 -5.63
C PRO A 729 26.99 -11.38 -6.41
N TRP A 730 26.83 -10.07 -6.13
CA TRP A 730 25.82 -9.22 -6.79
C TRP A 730 26.17 -8.82 -8.22
N GLY A 731 26.97 -9.63 -8.91
CA GLY A 731 27.20 -9.50 -10.34
C GLY A 731 27.54 -8.07 -10.74
N TRP A 732 28.44 -7.43 -10.00
CA TRP A 732 29.17 -6.28 -10.54
C TRP A 732 30.05 -6.82 -11.67
N GLU A 733 29.41 -7.20 -12.78
CA GLU A 733 30.07 -7.65 -13.98
C GLU A 733 31.05 -6.56 -14.35
N GLN A 734 32.31 -7.00 -14.39
CA GLN A 734 33.47 -6.15 -14.23
C GLN A 734 33.57 -5.06 -15.30
N LYS A 735 32.89 -5.25 -16.44
CA LYS A 735 32.74 -4.29 -17.53
C LYS A 735 32.13 -2.94 -17.08
N ASN A 736 31.27 -2.93 -16.05
CA ASN A 736 30.62 -1.70 -15.56
C ASN A 736 31.42 -0.97 -14.45
N SER A 737 32.40 -1.64 -13.83
CA SER A 737 33.14 -1.08 -12.68
C SER A 737 34.11 0.03 -13.05
N SER A 738 34.70 -0.02 -14.27
CA SER A 738 35.64 1.00 -14.76
C SER A 738 34.96 2.34 -15.00
N ILE A 739 33.66 2.35 -15.30
CA ILE A 739 32.90 3.58 -15.60
C ILE A 739 32.48 4.30 -14.32
N MET A 740 32.17 3.59 -13.23
CA MET A 740 31.70 4.24 -12.00
C MET A 740 32.76 4.46 -10.92
N CYS A 741 33.80 3.61 -10.80
CA CYS A 741 34.69 3.67 -9.63
C CYS A 741 35.70 4.84 -9.69
N MET A 742 36.18 5.23 -10.87
CA MET A 742 37.09 6.39 -11.01
C MET A 742 36.38 7.74 -10.90
N ASP A 743 35.15 7.85 -11.44
CA ASP A 743 34.39 9.11 -11.38
C ASP A 743 33.79 9.39 -9.99
N GLN A 744 33.42 8.35 -9.24
CA GLN A 744 32.84 8.53 -7.91
C GLN A 744 33.90 8.75 -6.81
N GLN A 745 35.09 8.14 -6.91
CA GLN A 745 36.19 8.36 -5.96
C GLN A 745 36.74 9.79 -6.03
N THR A 746 36.88 10.37 -7.22
CA THR A 746 37.42 11.73 -7.36
C THR A 746 36.46 12.82 -6.87
N SER A 747 35.15 12.63 -7.02
CA SER A 747 34.13 13.60 -6.60
C SER A 747 33.84 13.56 -5.09
N GLN A 748 33.75 12.37 -4.49
CA GLN A 748 33.45 12.25 -3.05
C GLN A 748 34.67 12.46 -2.15
N GLN A 749 35.88 12.04 -2.55
CA GLN A 749 37.08 12.28 -1.74
C GLN A 749 37.48 13.76 -1.71
N LYS A 750 37.32 14.50 -2.81
CA LYS A 750 37.55 15.97 -2.83
C LYS A 750 36.58 16.71 -1.91
N LYS A 751 35.32 16.28 -1.82
CA LYS A 751 34.32 16.87 -0.88
C LYS A 751 34.60 16.48 0.58
N ALA A 752 35.03 15.25 0.85
CA ALA A 752 35.35 14.80 2.21
C ALA A 752 36.65 15.43 2.75
N TRP A 753 37.69 15.59 1.92
CA TRP A 753 38.93 16.25 2.32
C TRP A 753 38.77 17.76 2.55
N SER A 754 37.86 18.41 1.81
CA SER A 754 37.48 19.82 2.04
C SER A 754 36.88 20.03 3.43
N HIS A 755 35.99 19.13 3.89
CA HIS A 755 35.38 19.24 5.22
C HIS A 755 36.32 18.91 6.39
N ILE A 756 37.31 18.02 6.19
CA ILE A 756 38.22 17.61 7.27
C ILE A 756 39.30 18.68 7.55
N ARG A 757 39.64 19.54 6.57
CA ARG A 757 40.65 20.59 6.76
C ARG A 757 40.18 21.79 7.60
N SER A 758 38.87 21.89 7.88
CA SER A 758 38.27 23.03 8.61
C SER A 758 38.03 22.79 10.11
N LEU A 759 38.37 21.60 10.63
CA LEU A 759 38.23 21.29 12.07
C LEU A 759 39.60 21.03 12.71
N ARG A 760 40.18 22.07 13.33
CA ARG A 760 41.27 21.91 14.32
C ARG A 760 40.72 21.14 15.53
N MET A 761 41.02 19.84 15.63
CA MET A 761 40.81 19.09 16.87
C MET A 761 41.96 19.37 17.85
N ILE A 762 41.63 20.00 18.97
CA ILE A 762 42.44 20.05 20.19
C ILE A 762 42.34 18.68 20.86
N VAL A 763 43.43 17.92 20.93
CA VAL A 763 43.53 16.69 21.73
C VAL A 763 44.00 17.08 23.14
N ARG A 764 43.10 16.99 24.13
CA ARG A 764 43.45 17.06 25.56
C ARG A 764 43.55 15.64 26.09
N LEU A 765 44.73 15.25 26.56
CA LEU A 765 44.94 14.05 27.38
C LEU A 765 44.84 14.45 28.86
N GLY A 766 44.06 13.71 29.65
CA GLY A 766 43.96 13.88 31.10
C GLY A 766 43.66 12.54 31.79
N PRO A 767 44.26 12.23 32.96
CA PRO A 767 44.23 10.90 33.56
C PRO A 767 42.98 10.63 34.43
N LEU A 768 42.73 9.34 34.63
CA LEU A 768 41.61 8.74 35.38
C LEU A 768 41.62 9.10 36.88
N GLN A 769 40.46 9.50 37.40
CA GLN A 769 40.08 9.24 38.80
C GLN A 769 38.66 8.66 38.88
N SER A 770 38.54 7.72 39.82
CA SER A 770 37.37 6.91 40.14
C SER A 770 36.40 7.67 41.04
N SER A 771 35.08 7.49 40.85
CA SER A 771 34.05 7.60 41.88
C SER A 771 32.70 7.05 41.37
N GLN A 772 31.98 6.38 42.27
CA GLN A 772 30.66 5.74 42.12
C GLN A 772 29.54 6.73 41.71
N MET A 773 28.53 6.24 40.97
CA MET A 773 27.11 6.60 41.23
C MET A 773 26.13 5.64 40.53
N GLN A 774 24.99 5.45 41.17
CA GLN A 774 23.88 4.52 40.89
C GLN A 774 23.14 4.83 39.57
N LEU A 775 22.60 3.79 38.91
CA LEU A 775 21.73 3.93 37.74
C LEU A 775 20.41 3.17 37.95
N SER A 776 19.31 3.93 37.95
CA SER A 776 17.95 3.48 37.76
C SER A 776 17.62 3.41 36.26
N HIS A 777 16.87 2.39 35.86
CA HIS A 777 16.52 2.14 34.45
C HIS A 777 15.33 3.01 34.00
N THR A 778 15.50 3.78 32.91
CA THR A 778 14.42 4.17 32.00
C THR A 778 14.96 4.28 30.56
N TRP A 779 14.31 3.62 29.60
CA TRP A 779 14.70 3.61 28.18
C TRP A 779 13.81 4.59 27.39
N THR A 780 14.43 5.54 26.65
CA THR A 780 13.79 6.23 25.53
C THR A 780 14.78 6.40 24.37
N THR A 781 14.42 5.90 23.20
CA THR A 781 15.25 5.84 21.99
C THR A 781 15.04 7.08 21.13
N GLN A 782 16.06 7.93 20.96
CA GLN A 782 16.12 8.96 19.92
C GLN A 782 17.04 8.49 18.78
N ARG A 783 16.48 8.41 17.57
CA ARG A 783 17.19 8.03 16.33
C ARG A 783 17.94 9.22 15.74
N GLY A 784 19.14 8.93 15.22
CA GLY A 784 19.77 9.68 14.14
C GLY A 784 21.05 10.40 14.52
N HIS A 785 22.14 9.67 14.77
CA HIS A 785 23.53 10.07 14.49
C HIS A 785 24.40 8.80 14.59
N VAL A 786 25.21 8.51 13.56
CA VAL A 786 26.20 7.42 13.60
C VAL A 786 27.33 7.86 14.53
N THR A 787 27.40 7.26 15.72
CA THR A 787 28.53 7.37 16.63
C THR A 787 29.26 6.03 16.62
N ILE A 788 30.54 6.04 16.21
CA ILE A 788 31.43 4.88 16.35
C ILE A 788 31.71 4.71 17.85
N MET A 789 31.07 3.73 18.49
CA MET A 789 31.41 3.31 19.85
C MET A 789 32.46 2.21 19.81
N THR A 790 33.67 2.49 20.29
CA THR A 790 34.64 1.46 20.68
C THR A 790 34.25 0.92 22.06
N VAL A 791 33.74 -0.31 22.11
CA VAL A 791 33.48 -1.03 23.35
C VAL A 791 34.67 -1.94 23.67
N LYS A 792 35.30 -1.75 24.83
CA LYS A 792 36.28 -2.67 25.42
C LYS A 792 35.51 -3.69 26.29
N LEU A 793 35.45 -4.95 25.87
CA LEU A 793 34.94 -6.03 26.72
C LEU A 793 36.00 -6.46 27.74
N LYS A 794 35.62 -6.47 29.02
CA LYS A 794 36.27 -7.25 30.09
C LYS A 794 35.51 -8.57 30.22
N GLN A 795 36.23 -9.68 30.16
CA GLN A 795 35.72 -11.03 30.41
C GLN A 795 35.19 -11.16 31.85
N HIS A 796 33.98 -11.69 31.99
CA HIS A 796 33.57 -12.40 33.20
C HIS A 796 33.23 -13.85 32.82
N ARG A 797 33.94 -14.79 33.46
CA ARG A 797 33.62 -16.21 33.49
C ARG A 797 32.35 -16.40 34.31
N ALA A 798 31.36 -17.08 33.76
CA ALA A 798 30.35 -17.80 34.53
C ALA A 798 30.23 -19.20 33.93
N ALA A 799 30.58 -20.20 34.73
CA ALA A 799 30.33 -21.60 34.42
C ALA A 799 28.82 -21.86 34.57
N ILE A 800 28.20 -22.41 33.54
CA ILE A 800 26.87 -23.00 33.63
C ILE A 800 27.03 -24.47 33.27
N VAL A 801 26.78 -25.31 34.27
CA VAL A 801 26.66 -26.77 34.17
C VAL A 801 25.18 -27.08 34.25
N ILE A 802 24.55 -27.62 33.21
CA ILE A 802 23.42 -28.58 33.28
C ILE A 802 23.34 -29.37 31.92
N PRO A 803 22.64 -30.51 31.80
CA PRO A 803 23.24 -31.82 31.53
C PRO A 803 22.80 -32.45 30.19
N ALA A 804 23.40 -33.60 29.86
CA ALA A 804 23.04 -34.45 28.74
C ALA A 804 21.82 -35.34 29.04
N SER A 805 20.87 -35.39 28.10
CA SER A 805 19.91 -36.47 27.80
C SER A 805 18.92 -35.90 26.76
N THR A 806 18.45 -36.52 25.70
CA THR A 806 18.50 -37.89 25.14
C THR A 806 17.93 -37.75 23.72
N ASN A 807 18.24 -38.74 22.88
CA ASN A 807 17.72 -39.02 21.53
C ASN A 807 16.28 -38.57 21.24
N ASP A 808 16.03 -38.16 20.00
CA ASP A 808 15.05 -38.83 19.15
C ASP A 808 15.25 -38.48 17.66
N GLU A 809 15.47 -39.52 16.87
CA GLU A 809 15.34 -39.58 15.42
C GLU A 809 13.85 -39.48 15.06
N GLN A 810 13.46 -38.60 14.12
CA GLN A 810 12.34 -38.89 13.20
C GLN A 810 12.57 -38.24 11.82
N LEU A 811 12.90 -39.12 10.88
CA LEU A 811 12.53 -39.16 9.46
C LEU A 811 11.46 -38.15 8.99
N PHE A 812 11.76 -37.41 7.92
CA PHE A 812 10.83 -37.25 6.79
C PHE A 812 11.59 -37.05 5.47
N HIS A 813 11.42 -38.02 4.57
CA HIS A 813 11.77 -37.97 3.16
C HIS A 813 10.99 -36.87 2.44
N LEU A 814 11.64 -36.07 1.59
CA LEU A 814 10.98 -35.46 0.43
C LEU A 814 11.81 -35.70 -0.82
N GLY A 815 11.14 -36.32 -1.78
CA GLY A 815 11.69 -36.89 -2.99
C GLY A 815 12.02 -35.87 -4.07
N GLN A 816 12.87 -36.37 -4.96
CA GLN A 816 13.32 -35.78 -6.22
C GLN A 816 12.15 -35.42 -7.14
N VAL A 817 12.25 -34.26 -7.79
CA VAL A 817 11.46 -33.92 -8.98
C VAL A 817 12.38 -34.09 -10.20
N ASN A 818 12.00 -35.01 -11.08
CA ASN A 818 12.57 -35.16 -12.40
C ASN A 818 12.04 -34.08 -13.35
N ILE A 819 12.96 -33.59 -14.17
CA ILE A 819 12.75 -32.66 -15.28
C ILE A 819 12.36 -33.48 -16.51
N CYS A 820 11.27 -33.08 -17.17
CA CYS A 820 11.04 -33.21 -18.61
C CYS A 820 10.68 -31.83 -19.15
#